data_AF-A0A9W7CQQ6-F1
#
_entry.id   AF-A0A9W7CQQ6-F1
#
_cell.length_a   1.000
_cell.length_b   1.000
_cell.length_c   1.000
_cell.angle_alpha   90.00
_cell.angle_beta   90.00
_cell.angle_gamma   90.00
#
_symmetry.space_group_name_H-M   'P 1'
#
loop_
_entity.id
_entity.type
_entity.pdbx_description
1 polymer ?
#
loop_
_entity_poly.entity_id
_entity_poly.type
_entity_poly.pdbx_seq_one_letter_code
_entity_poly.pdbx_strand_id
1 'polypeptide(L)'
;MEHHVRLAKLQQVFLTELRSHVVGGLPGMVLTVSDTGKPGLHVHGPAGTCKYLKATRHFLYRPDFKLEASEVLPIADEHGKKKVKGCYEDDEVVVHAVAVPKPRAGAKRKLNESPSLSSGSSDAEETCRHVSVSYVVETRTQRGKFLVDRAVALGVPKGKLFGQLHQGKDVTLPDGRVVKSSDCVLPSVPAAGCVIVSCPTTAHVEALVNSEGFKRYREVEGKAPDVQVEVVFHLGGMDVLCHPKYAEWSRSFGPQARHVLLGHTACAQKTVYRASAQLQAQLQAVFPRAFPSNEVHELRDTAQPFSRAVPDAGTLVLTSAIESTSSGKEAQEPAASKLVLAESMLKFVLAPQARRGFDASSCWPRLDFDQIRESVSAAREIVAKAHDNPDAKNPDEDLIDGRITFLGTGCAIPSKYRNVTGMYLELPAPNSDTWAGMMLDCGEGSLGQMYRYAGGDSKRLQELVDRLKCVWISHNHADHHLGLLRLLSHRASDAETEPLLVIGPTALRFWLDEYSVQDPTVRGKYSFVENYSFDENDSRSEEVETHSEAARVNAWLRESLNISRIECVPVKHAHQSYAAVVTFVDGAKLAFSGDCRPSDKLAAKASGAFLVVHEATFEDDLTKEAKDKAHCTMAEAIEVGRQANARHLLLTHFSQRYPKMAVMSNSTGDCAVGDEAPMEVLAAIDMLSLRFRELRQPNMMEVCTQLMTQDDEEEGGADAEASHKAQQEREERKKQKSIERGNQQ
;
A
#
# COMPACT_ATOMS: atom_id res chain seq x y z
N MET A 1 8.79 7.48 -0.40
CA MET A 1 9.71 7.98 -1.44
C MET A 1 9.12 9.21 -2.09
N GLU A 2 7.97 9.10 -2.76
CA GLU A 2 7.20 10.20 -3.38
C GLU A 2 7.19 11.52 -2.60
N HIS A 3 6.84 11.50 -1.30
CA HIS A 3 6.67 12.72 -0.51
C HIS A 3 7.85 13.02 0.44
N HIS A 4 9.02 12.44 0.18
CA HIS A 4 10.24 12.63 0.97
C HIS A 4 10.10 12.38 2.49
N VAL A 5 9.09 11.61 2.90
CA VAL A 5 8.91 11.20 4.30
C VAL A 5 9.94 10.13 4.65
N ARG A 6 10.78 10.43 5.65
CA ARG A 6 11.84 9.53 6.13
C ARG A 6 11.35 8.65 7.28
N LEU A 7 11.57 7.35 7.17
CA LEU A 7 11.18 6.38 8.21
C LEU A 7 12.28 6.11 9.26
N ALA A 8 13.43 6.79 9.19
CA ALA A 8 14.57 6.56 10.07
C ALA A 8 14.25 6.71 11.57
N LYS A 9 13.24 7.52 11.94
CA LYS A 9 12.80 7.69 13.33
C LYS A 9 11.59 6.84 13.73
N LEU A 10 10.98 6.09 12.82
CA LEU A 10 9.81 5.25 13.12
C LEU A 10 10.14 4.09 14.07
N GLN A 11 9.48 4.00 15.22
CA GLN A 11 9.72 2.96 16.23
C GLN A 11 8.46 2.16 16.58
N GLN A 12 7.29 2.80 16.49
CA GLN A 12 6.01 2.26 16.91
C GLN A 12 5.03 2.31 15.75
N VAL A 13 4.29 1.22 15.53
CA VAL A 13 3.19 1.12 14.57
C VAL A 13 1.94 0.73 15.34
N PHE A 14 0.83 1.44 15.13
CA PHE A 14 -0.44 1.20 15.82
C PHE A 14 -1.50 0.79 14.80
N LEU A 15 -1.78 -0.51 14.71
CA LEU A 15 -2.76 -1.08 13.80
C LEU A 15 -4.16 -0.95 14.38
N THR A 16 -5.10 -0.47 13.56
CA THR A 16 -6.51 -0.40 13.94
C THR A 16 -7.21 -1.74 13.76
N GLU A 17 -6.84 -2.52 12.75
CA GLU A 17 -7.48 -3.79 12.39
C GLU A 17 -6.48 -4.76 11.75
N LEU A 18 -6.81 -6.06 11.76
CA LEU A 18 -6.08 -7.11 11.05
C LEU A 18 -6.85 -7.50 9.78
N ARG A 19 -6.92 -6.55 8.84
CA ARG A 19 -7.53 -6.73 7.52
C ARG A 19 -6.52 -6.38 6.44
N SER A 20 -6.61 -7.05 5.29
CA SER A 20 -5.68 -6.85 4.16
C SER A 20 -5.51 -5.37 3.78
N HIS A 21 -6.58 -4.57 3.89
CA HIS A 21 -6.57 -3.15 3.55
C HIS A 21 -5.85 -2.25 4.56
N VAL A 22 -5.65 -2.73 5.78
CA VAL A 22 -4.88 -2.05 6.83
C VAL A 22 -3.45 -2.56 6.88
N VAL A 23 -3.24 -3.88 6.78
CA VAL A 23 -1.93 -4.51 6.99
C VAL A 23 -1.16 -4.86 5.72
N GLY A 24 -1.76 -4.71 4.53
CA GLY A 24 -1.15 -5.16 3.26
C GLY A 24 0.23 -4.56 2.96
N GLY A 25 0.48 -3.30 3.33
CA GLY A 25 1.78 -2.64 3.17
C GLY A 25 2.71 -2.77 4.38
N LEU A 26 2.29 -3.42 5.47
CA LEU A 26 3.11 -3.57 6.67
C LEU A 26 4.38 -4.41 6.41
N PRO A 27 4.34 -5.54 5.68
CA PRO A 27 5.56 -6.30 5.39
C PRO A 27 6.58 -5.49 4.57
N GLY A 28 6.13 -4.79 3.53
CA GLY A 28 6.98 -3.89 2.72
C GLY A 28 7.58 -2.76 3.55
N MET A 29 6.81 -2.17 4.47
CA MET A 29 7.30 -1.18 5.43
C MET A 29 8.35 -1.76 6.37
N VAL A 30 8.15 -2.97 6.93
CA VAL A 30 9.11 -3.63 7.82
C VAL A 30 10.42 -3.90 7.09
N LEU A 31 10.37 -4.44 5.86
CA LEU A 31 11.56 -4.66 5.04
C LEU A 31 12.30 -3.33 4.80
N THR A 32 11.56 -2.28 4.41
CA THR A 32 12.13 -0.94 4.16
C THR A 32 12.79 -0.35 5.41
N VAL A 33 12.13 -0.43 6.58
CA VAL A 33 12.65 0.09 7.85
C VAL A 33 13.86 -0.72 8.31
N SER A 34 13.84 -2.05 8.18
CA SER A 34 14.97 -2.91 8.54
C SER A 34 16.24 -2.55 7.77
N ASP A 35 16.08 -2.25 6.49
CA ASP A 35 17.19 -1.85 5.63
C ASP A 35 17.73 -0.44 5.96
N THR A 36 17.04 0.37 6.77
CA THR A 36 17.57 1.67 7.24
C THR A 36 18.62 1.52 8.35
N GLY A 37 18.85 0.30 8.85
CA GLY A 37 19.81 -0.01 9.90
C GLY A 37 19.27 0.16 11.32
N LYS A 38 17.95 0.27 11.49
CA LYS A 38 17.32 0.30 12.83
C LYS A 38 17.41 -1.07 13.50
N PRO A 39 17.50 -1.11 14.84
CA PRO A 39 17.58 -2.37 15.58
C PRO A 39 16.24 -3.12 15.65
N GLY A 40 15.12 -2.44 15.40
CA GLY A 40 13.81 -3.07 15.51
C GLY A 40 12.63 -2.11 15.28
N LEU A 41 11.44 -2.69 15.34
CA LEU A 41 10.13 -2.03 15.21
C LEU A 41 9.12 -2.75 16.09
N HIS A 42 8.28 -1.99 16.80
CA HIS A 42 7.23 -2.54 17.64
C HIS A 42 5.85 -2.26 17.03
N VAL A 43 5.05 -3.31 16.86
CA VAL A 43 3.70 -3.25 16.28
C VAL A 43 2.64 -3.51 17.35
N HIS A 44 1.83 -2.51 17.65
CA HIS A 44 0.65 -2.62 18.51
C HIS A 44 -0.56 -2.89 17.61
N GLY A 45 -1.44 -3.79 17.99
CA GLY A 45 -2.63 -4.07 17.19
C GLY A 45 -3.68 -4.90 17.90
N PRO A 46 -4.74 -5.33 17.20
CA PRO A 46 -5.77 -6.19 17.77
C PRO A 46 -5.22 -7.56 18.21
N ALA A 47 -6.04 -8.32 18.93
CA ALA A 47 -5.78 -9.74 19.15
C ALA A 47 -5.55 -10.47 17.81
N GLY A 48 -4.48 -11.27 17.72
CA GLY A 48 -4.04 -11.92 16.49
C GLY A 48 -2.84 -11.25 15.80
N THR A 49 -2.41 -10.06 16.25
CA THR A 49 -1.28 -9.34 15.65
C THR A 49 0.00 -10.18 15.68
N CYS A 50 0.26 -10.91 16.77
CA CYS A 50 1.42 -11.79 16.86
C CYS A 50 1.34 -12.95 15.86
N LYS A 51 0.14 -13.53 15.68
CA LYS A 51 -0.09 -14.61 14.70
C LYS A 51 0.09 -14.11 13.26
N TYR A 52 -0.42 -12.91 12.96
CA TYR A 52 -0.22 -12.26 11.66
C TYR A 52 1.27 -12.06 11.35
N LEU A 53 2.04 -11.48 12.27
CA LEU A 53 3.49 -11.29 12.06
C LEU A 53 4.24 -12.62 11.95
N LYS A 54 3.81 -13.65 12.68
CA LYS A 54 4.38 -14.99 12.54
C LYS A 54 4.13 -15.56 11.14
N ALA A 55 2.97 -15.29 10.53
CA ALA A 55 2.65 -15.78 9.18
C ALA A 55 3.57 -15.17 8.09
N THR A 56 4.12 -13.97 8.29
CA THR A 56 5.01 -13.34 7.29
C THR A 56 6.43 -13.93 7.27
N ARG A 57 6.78 -14.83 8.20
CA ARG A 57 8.11 -15.45 8.33
C ARG A 57 8.62 -16.16 7.07
N HIS A 58 7.71 -16.56 6.18
CA HIS A 58 8.04 -17.29 4.96
C HIS A 58 8.82 -16.44 3.96
N PHE A 59 8.66 -15.12 3.99
CA PHE A 59 9.33 -14.17 3.08
C PHE A 59 9.96 -12.98 3.81
N LEU A 60 9.61 -12.76 5.08
CA LEU A 60 10.15 -11.69 5.91
C LEU A 60 11.17 -12.26 6.90
N TYR A 61 12.42 -12.42 6.43
CA TYR A 61 13.54 -12.85 7.27
C TYR A 61 14.59 -11.74 7.42
N ARG A 62 14.80 -11.28 8.65
CA ARG A 62 15.79 -10.24 9.03
C ARG A 62 16.38 -10.55 10.41
N PRO A 63 17.50 -11.30 10.50
CA PRO A 63 17.99 -11.82 11.78
C PRO A 63 18.41 -10.72 12.77
N ASP A 64 18.95 -9.61 12.29
CA ASP A 64 19.41 -8.49 13.14
C ASP A 64 18.32 -7.44 13.41
N PHE A 65 17.08 -7.70 13.00
CA PHE A 65 15.98 -6.75 13.14
C PHE A 65 14.93 -7.30 14.11
N LYS A 66 14.82 -6.66 15.27
CA LYS A 66 13.87 -7.07 16.31
C LYS A 66 12.46 -6.57 15.98
N LEU A 67 11.64 -7.43 15.40
CA LEU A 67 10.22 -7.16 15.17
C LEU A 67 9.39 -7.68 16.36
N GLU A 68 8.85 -6.77 17.16
CA GLU A 68 8.04 -7.09 18.34
C GLU A 68 6.57 -6.71 18.12
N ALA A 69 5.67 -7.37 18.83
CA ALA A 69 4.27 -7.01 18.83
C ALA A 69 3.60 -7.09 20.19
N SER A 70 2.59 -6.24 20.37
CA SER A 70 1.69 -6.21 21.52
C SER A 70 0.25 -6.25 21.03
N GLU A 71 -0.57 -7.06 21.70
CA GLU A 71 -1.98 -7.19 21.39
C GLU A 71 -2.81 -6.38 22.38
N VAL A 72 -3.69 -5.53 21.84
CA VAL A 72 -4.67 -4.77 22.60
C VAL A 72 -5.91 -5.64 22.75
N LEU A 73 -6.22 -5.99 24.00
CA LEU A 73 -7.40 -6.77 24.34
C LEU A 73 -8.58 -5.85 24.69
N PRO A 74 -9.83 -6.29 24.41
CA PRO A 74 -11.01 -5.60 24.91
C PRO A 74 -10.96 -5.46 26.43
N ILE A 75 -11.37 -4.29 26.94
CA ILE A 75 -11.48 -4.07 28.38
C ILE A 75 -12.59 -5.00 28.89
N ALA A 76 -12.23 -5.98 29.71
CA ALA A 76 -13.21 -6.83 30.39
C ALA A 76 -13.93 -5.99 31.46
N ASP A 77 -15.27 -6.08 31.50
CA ASP A 77 -16.11 -5.58 32.59
C ASP A 77 -15.87 -6.41 33.88
N GLU A 78 -14.65 -6.41 34.39
CA GLU A 78 -14.36 -6.90 35.73
C GLU A 78 -14.27 -5.71 36.68
N HIS A 79 -15.38 -5.53 37.41
CA HIS A 79 -15.51 -4.81 38.68
C HIS A 79 -14.25 -4.08 39.16
N GLY A 80 -14.15 -2.79 38.81
CA GLY A 80 -13.38 -1.81 39.58
C GLY A 80 -12.27 -1.10 38.82
N LYS A 81 -12.47 0.21 38.62
CA LYS A 81 -11.47 1.31 38.61
C LYS A 81 -10.02 0.98 38.18
N LYS A 82 -9.77 0.18 37.15
CA LYS A 82 -8.44 0.15 36.53
C LYS A 82 -8.34 1.39 35.64
N LYS A 83 -7.46 2.33 36.02
CA LYS A 83 -7.02 3.42 35.13
C LYS A 83 -6.65 2.80 33.78
N VAL A 84 -7.16 3.35 32.69
CA VAL A 84 -6.78 2.96 31.32
C VAL A 84 -5.26 3.15 31.21
N LYS A 85 -4.51 2.06 31.30
CA LYS A 85 -3.05 2.09 31.15
C LYS A 85 -2.73 2.38 29.70
N GLY A 86 -1.84 3.33 29.43
CA GLY A 86 -1.35 3.58 28.08
C GLY A 86 -0.71 2.30 27.51
N CYS A 87 -0.96 2.00 26.24
CA CYS A 87 -0.27 0.91 25.53
C CYS A 87 1.15 1.33 25.14
N TYR A 88 1.42 2.63 25.07
CA TYR A 88 2.73 3.22 24.83
C TYR A 88 2.83 4.60 25.51
N GLU A 89 4.02 4.96 25.96
CA GLU A 89 4.30 6.22 26.67
C GLU A 89 5.75 6.64 26.44
N ASP A 90 5.98 7.91 26.11
CA ASP A 90 7.31 8.54 26.06
C ASP A 90 7.28 9.96 26.67
N ASP A 91 8.36 10.72 26.48
CA ASP A 91 8.52 12.05 27.06
C ASP A 91 7.50 13.08 26.52
N GLU A 92 6.91 12.84 25.34
CA GLU A 92 6.03 13.77 24.64
C GLU A 92 4.56 13.35 24.69
N VAL A 93 4.29 12.04 24.55
CA VAL A 93 2.93 11.52 24.41
C VAL A 93 2.67 10.24 25.22
N VAL A 94 1.39 10.04 25.54
CA VAL A 94 0.82 8.77 26.00
C VAL A 94 -0.20 8.30 24.97
N VAL A 95 -0.12 7.04 24.57
CA VAL A 95 -1.09 6.43 23.65
C VAL A 95 -1.96 5.45 24.42
N HIS A 96 -3.26 5.69 24.41
CA HIS A 96 -4.28 4.81 24.95
C HIS A 96 -4.96 4.05 23.82
N ALA A 97 -5.22 2.77 24.02
CA ALA A 97 -5.89 1.93 23.04
C ALA A 97 -7.25 1.46 23.57
N VAL A 98 -8.26 1.50 22.71
CA VAL A 98 -9.63 1.07 23.01
C VAL A 98 -10.03 0.01 21.99
N ALA A 99 -10.05 -1.25 22.41
CA ALA A 99 -10.45 -2.38 21.58
C ALA A 99 -11.97 -2.60 21.64
N VAL A 100 -12.59 -2.62 20.46
CA VAL A 100 -14.03 -2.75 20.23
C VAL A 100 -14.29 -4.05 19.45
N PRO A 101 -14.83 -5.09 20.11
CA PRO A 101 -15.19 -6.33 19.42
C PRO A 101 -16.48 -6.17 18.62
N LYS A 102 -16.55 -6.82 17.46
CA LYS A 102 -17.80 -6.99 16.72
C LYS A 102 -18.75 -7.87 17.55
N PRO A 103 -20.01 -7.44 17.78
CA PRO A 103 -20.96 -8.25 18.52
C PRO A 103 -21.27 -9.56 17.78
N ARG A 104 -21.52 -10.63 18.54
CA ARG A 104 -21.93 -11.94 18.00
C ARG A 104 -23.35 -11.83 17.43
N ALA A 105 -23.56 -12.34 16.22
CA ALA A 105 -24.90 -12.54 15.68
C ALA A 105 -25.67 -13.50 16.62
N GLY A 106 -26.79 -13.04 17.19
CA GLY A 106 -27.63 -13.84 18.10
C GLY A 106 -27.46 -13.58 19.60
N ALA A 107 -26.57 -12.68 20.03
CA ALA A 107 -26.40 -12.35 21.46
C ALA A 107 -27.53 -11.44 22.01
N LYS A 108 -28.79 -11.90 21.97
CA LYS A 108 -29.77 -11.45 22.97
C LYS A 108 -29.38 -12.14 24.28
N ARG A 109 -28.74 -11.43 25.20
CA ARG A 109 -28.60 -11.89 26.59
C ARG A 109 -30.01 -12.14 27.14
N LYS A 110 -30.43 -13.41 27.24
CA LYS A 110 -31.49 -13.76 28.19
C LYS A 110 -30.86 -13.61 29.57
N LEU A 111 -31.38 -12.69 30.37
CA LEU A 111 -31.14 -12.68 31.81
C LEU A 111 -31.58 -14.06 32.35
N ASN A 112 -30.69 -14.77 33.05
CA ASN A 112 -30.93 -15.97 33.86
C ASN A 112 -30.59 -17.36 33.28
N GLU A 113 -29.39 -17.58 32.72
CA GLU A 113 -28.83 -18.95 32.69
C GLU A 113 -27.38 -18.96 33.20
N SER A 114 -27.15 -19.76 34.25
CA SER A 114 -25.83 -20.09 34.82
C SER A 114 -25.08 -21.06 33.91
N PRO A 115 -23.73 -21.08 33.91
CA PRO A 115 -22.96 -21.83 32.93
C PRO A 115 -23.01 -23.34 33.22
N SER A 116 -23.66 -24.12 32.34
CA SER A 116 -23.48 -25.56 32.30
C SER A 116 -22.36 -25.92 31.32
N LEU A 117 -21.38 -26.67 31.81
CA LEU A 117 -20.35 -27.29 31.00
C LEU A 117 -20.99 -28.36 30.10
N SER A 118 -20.86 -28.21 28.79
CA SER A 118 -20.96 -29.33 27.86
C SER A 118 -19.85 -29.23 26.81
N SER A 119 -19.14 -30.33 26.69
CA SER A 119 -17.98 -30.58 25.86
C SER A 119 -18.41 -31.04 24.46
N GLY A 120 -17.93 -30.38 23.41
CA GLY A 120 -17.93 -30.94 22.04
C GLY A 120 -18.12 -29.93 20.90
N SER A 121 -17.04 -29.28 20.47
CA SER A 121 -16.72 -28.73 19.12
C SER A 121 -15.86 -27.45 19.21
N SER A 122 -14.60 -27.61 19.68
CA SER A 122 -13.75 -26.48 20.08
C SER A 122 -13.12 -25.65 18.95
N ASP A 123 -13.15 -26.07 17.68
CA ASP A 123 -12.28 -25.43 16.67
C ASP A 123 -13.00 -24.50 15.69
N ALA A 124 -14.33 -24.61 15.57
CA ALA A 124 -15.12 -23.72 14.70
C ALA A 124 -15.68 -22.49 15.43
N GLU A 125 -15.95 -22.59 16.72
CA GLU A 125 -16.63 -21.54 17.51
C GLU A 125 -15.70 -20.40 17.98
N GLU A 126 -14.38 -20.59 17.95
CA GLU A 126 -13.41 -19.61 18.46
C GLU A 126 -13.05 -18.51 17.45
N THR A 127 -13.42 -18.66 16.17
CA THR A 127 -12.80 -17.92 15.04
C THR A 127 -13.52 -16.64 14.57
N CYS A 128 -14.56 -16.15 15.26
CA CYS A 128 -15.23 -14.90 14.88
C CYS A 128 -15.22 -13.86 16.02
N ARG A 129 -14.07 -13.22 16.24
CA ARG A 129 -13.96 -12.01 17.04
C ARG A 129 -13.20 -10.95 16.24
N HIS A 130 -13.83 -10.40 15.21
CA HIS A 130 -13.29 -9.19 14.58
C HIS A 130 -13.19 -8.10 15.64
N VAL A 131 -11.98 -7.59 15.90
CA VAL A 131 -11.74 -6.52 16.87
C VAL A 131 -11.14 -5.33 16.13
N SER A 132 -11.79 -4.19 16.28
CA SER A 132 -11.26 -2.89 15.87
C SER A 132 -10.60 -2.23 17.07
N VAL A 133 -9.47 -1.55 16.88
CA VAL A 133 -8.77 -0.79 17.91
C VAL A 133 -8.77 0.68 17.51
N SER A 134 -9.26 1.52 18.41
CA SER A 134 -9.14 2.97 18.34
C SER A 134 -8.04 3.45 19.26
N TYR A 135 -7.40 4.57 18.93
CA TYR A 135 -6.28 5.12 19.70
C TYR A 135 -6.55 6.55 20.13
N VAL A 136 -6.12 6.91 21.33
CA VAL A 136 -6.11 8.30 21.82
C VAL A 136 -4.67 8.67 22.15
N VAL A 137 -4.15 9.69 21.47
CA VAL A 137 -2.83 10.27 21.70
C VAL A 137 -2.99 11.49 22.60
N GLU A 138 -2.47 11.41 23.81
CA GLU A 138 -2.50 12.48 24.82
C GLU A 138 -1.11 13.11 24.94
N THR A 139 -1.01 14.42 24.74
CA THR A 139 0.24 15.16 24.99
C THR A 139 0.48 15.31 26.49
N ARG A 140 1.75 15.39 26.92
CA ARG A 140 2.06 15.72 28.31
C ARG A 140 1.66 17.16 28.66
N THR A 141 1.20 17.37 29.89
CA THR A 141 1.06 18.72 30.45
C THR A 141 2.43 19.41 30.46
N GLN A 142 2.58 20.47 29.69
CA GLN A 142 3.85 21.21 29.61
C GLN A 142 3.87 22.27 30.72
N ARG A 143 4.95 22.29 31.50
CA ARG A 143 5.14 23.35 32.50
C ARG A 143 5.28 24.70 31.82
N GLY A 144 4.75 25.73 32.44
CA GLY A 144 4.91 27.09 31.95
C GLY A 144 6.37 27.51 31.83
N LYS A 145 6.63 28.41 30.89
CA LYS A 145 7.96 28.99 30.70
C LYS A 145 8.36 29.79 31.95
N PHE A 146 9.58 29.55 32.45
CA PHE A 146 10.17 30.36 33.50
C PHE A 146 10.62 31.72 32.96
N LEU A 147 10.17 32.79 33.59
CA LEU A 147 10.45 34.17 33.25
C LEU A 147 11.66 34.66 34.06
N VAL A 148 12.87 34.39 33.54
CA VAL A 148 14.14 34.76 34.19
C VAL A 148 14.17 36.24 34.56
N ASP A 149 13.74 37.12 33.65
CA ASP A 149 13.79 38.57 33.87
C ASP A 149 12.85 39.02 35.01
N ARG A 150 11.69 38.37 35.15
CA ARG A 150 10.75 38.61 36.27
C ARG A 150 11.34 38.15 37.59
N ALA A 151 11.96 36.98 37.63
CA ALA A 151 12.60 36.47 38.85
C ALA A 151 13.77 37.36 39.29
N VAL A 152 14.57 37.86 38.34
CA VAL A 152 15.64 38.83 38.62
C VAL A 152 15.07 40.16 39.13
N ALA A 153 14.02 40.68 38.49
CA ALA A 153 13.37 41.93 38.92
C ALA A 153 12.76 41.83 40.33
N LEU A 154 12.32 40.64 40.74
CA LEU A 154 11.80 40.38 42.09
C LEU A 154 12.91 40.14 43.14
N GLY A 155 14.18 40.20 42.75
CA GLY A 155 15.33 40.06 43.64
C GLY A 155 15.72 38.61 43.95
N VAL A 156 15.26 37.65 43.15
CA VAL A 156 15.61 36.23 43.32
C VAL A 156 17.03 35.99 42.76
N PRO A 157 18.00 35.50 43.56
CA PRO A 157 19.33 35.20 43.07
C PRO A 157 19.31 34.01 42.10
N LYS A 158 20.10 34.12 41.02
CA LYS A 158 20.28 33.04 40.03
C LYS A 158 20.84 31.78 40.72
N GLY A 159 20.29 30.62 40.42
CA GLY A 159 20.74 29.34 40.97
C GLY A 159 19.59 28.48 41.49
N LYS A 160 19.77 27.83 42.64
CA LYS A 160 18.83 26.85 43.20
C LYS A 160 17.39 27.38 43.36
N LEU A 161 17.24 28.67 43.68
CA LEU A 161 15.93 29.30 43.90
C LEU A 161 15.12 29.43 42.59
N PHE A 162 15.78 29.60 41.44
CA PHE A 162 15.09 29.57 40.13
C PHE A 162 14.50 28.19 39.85
N GLY A 163 15.27 27.13 40.14
CA GLY A 163 14.79 25.76 40.01
C GLY A 163 13.59 25.47 40.93
N GLN A 164 13.58 26.02 42.14
CA GLN A 164 12.45 25.88 43.07
C GLN A 164 11.20 26.59 42.55
N LEU A 165 11.32 27.84 42.10
CA LEU A 165 10.22 28.57 41.48
C LEU A 165 9.70 27.83 40.25
N HIS A 166 10.57 27.35 39.35
CA HIS A 166 10.13 26.61 38.16
C HIS A 166 9.49 25.25 38.47
N GLN A 167 9.76 24.67 39.64
CA GLN A 167 9.11 23.46 40.16
C GLN A 167 7.76 23.73 40.83
N GLY A 168 7.26 24.96 40.82
CA GLY A 168 6.00 25.30 41.49
C GLY A 168 6.13 25.60 42.98
N LYS A 169 7.35 25.76 43.50
CA LYS A 169 7.59 26.07 44.93
C LYS A 169 7.83 27.55 45.12
N ASP A 170 7.08 28.15 46.02
CA ASP A 170 7.31 29.53 46.44
C ASP A 170 8.63 29.64 47.22
N VAL A 171 9.32 30.77 47.07
CA VAL A 171 10.65 30.98 47.64
C VAL A 171 10.62 32.20 48.57
N THR A 172 11.13 32.04 49.78
CA THR A 172 11.37 33.14 50.72
C THR A 172 12.78 33.70 50.54
N LEU A 173 12.88 35.00 50.27
CA LEU A 173 14.14 35.72 50.12
C LEU A 173 14.76 36.04 51.50
N PRO A 174 16.08 36.35 51.57
CA PRO A 174 16.75 36.71 52.82
C PRO A 174 16.16 37.93 53.54
N ASP A 175 15.44 38.79 52.82
CA ASP A 175 14.73 39.96 53.35
C ASP A 175 13.32 39.65 53.88
N GLY A 176 12.92 38.37 53.87
CA GLY A 176 11.61 37.89 54.34
C GLY A 176 10.49 37.92 53.30
N ARG A 177 10.70 38.48 52.10
CA ARG A 177 9.67 38.50 51.04
C ARG A 177 9.49 37.11 50.42
N VAL A 178 8.24 36.71 50.21
CA VAL A 178 7.90 35.47 49.50
C VAL A 178 7.60 35.77 48.04
N VAL A 179 8.39 35.19 47.14
CA VAL A 179 8.17 35.24 45.70
C VAL A 179 7.41 33.97 45.30
N LYS A 180 6.23 34.14 44.68
CA LYS A 180 5.42 33.00 44.26
C LYS A 180 5.93 32.46 42.93
N SER A 181 5.81 31.15 42.75
CA SER A 181 6.10 30.51 41.47
C SER A 181 5.25 31.11 40.34
N SER A 182 3.98 31.43 40.62
CA SER A 182 3.06 32.09 39.67
C SER A 182 3.53 33.45 39.17
N ASP A 183 4.39 34.14 39.92
CA ASP A 183 4.89 35.47 39.53
C ASP A 183 6.04 35.37 38.51
N CYS A 184 6.67 34.19 38.46
CA CYS A 184 7.88 33.92 37.67
C CYS A 184 7.69 32.81 36.63
N VAL A 185 6.55 32.12 36.61
CA VAL A 185 6.26 31.00 35.70
C VAL A 185 4.91 31.26 35.04
N LEU A 186 4.86 31.18 33.70
CA LEU A 186 3.59 31.25 32.98
C LEU A 186 2.67 30.08 33.38
N PRO A 187 1.34 30.16 33.13
CA PRO A 187 0.47 29.01 33.33
C PRO A 187 0.95 27.78 32.54
N SER A 188 0.84 26.59 33.14
CA SER A 188 1.10 25.34 32.44
C SER A 188 0.14 25.15 31.28
N VAL A 189 0.63 24.58 30.19
CA VAL A 189 -0.20 24.20 29.05
C VAL A 189 -0.81 22.83 29.35
N PRO A 190 -2.15 22.71 29.43
CA PRO A 190 -2.80 21.43 29.72
C PRO A 190 -2.55 20.42 28.60
N ALA A 191 -2.63 19.14 28.96
CA ALA A 191 -2.66 18.04 28.01
C ALA A 191 -3.79 18.23 26.99
N ALA A 192 -3.51 17.88 25.74
CA ALA A 192 -4.45 17.88 24.63
C ALA A 192 -4.50 16.49 23.99
N GLY A 193 -5.71 16.07 23.60
CA GLY A 193 -5.99 14.77 22.98
C GLY A 193 -6.18 14.84 21.47
N CYS A 194 -5.68 13.82 20.77
CA CYS A 194 -5.98 13.49 19.39
C CYS A 194 -6.56 12.07 19.36
N VAL A 195 -7.74 11.90 18.78
CA VAL A 195 -8.43 10.61 18.74
C VAL A 195 -8.41 10.05 17.33
N ILE A 196 -8.02 8.78 17.17
CA ILE A 196 -8.16 7.99 15.94
C ILE A 196 -9.21 6.91 16.21
N VAL A 197 -10.39 7.09 15.64
CA VAL A 197 -11.53 6.18 15.81
C VAL A 197 -11.62 5.25 14.62
N SER A 198 -11.44 3.94 14.86
CA SER A 198 -11.81 2.92 13.87
C SER A 198 -13.13 2.26 14.23
N CYS A 199 -14.13 2.47 13.38
CA CYS A 199 -15.45 1.86 13.47
C CYS A 199 -15.80 1.28 12.09
N PRO A 200 -15.45 0.00 11.84
CA PRO A 200 -15.43 -0.54 10.47
C PRO A 200 -16.81 -0.76 9.88
N THR A 201 -17.81 -1.07 10.73
CA THR A 201 -19.19 -1.32 10.31
C THR A 201 -20.17 -0.85 11.36
N THR A 202 -21.42 -0.60 10.97
CA THR A 202 -22.54 -0.25 11.88
C THR A 202 -22.70 -1.22 13.06
N ALA A 203 -22.36 -2.50 12.87
CA ALA A 203 -22.40 -3.50 13.94
C ALA A 203 -21.46 -3.16 15.13
N HIS A 204 -20.40 -2.38 14.93
CA HIS A 204 -19.47 -1.99 15.98
C HIS A 204 -19.93 -0.75 16.77
N VAL A 205 -20.91 0.00 16.27
CA VAL A 205 -21.28 1.32 16.82
C VAL A 205 -21.72 1.22 18.28
N GLU A 206 -22.55 0.24 18.61
CA GLU A 206 -23.05 0.08 19.98
C GLU A 206 -21.94 -0.25 20.98
N ALA A 207 -21.02 -1.14 20.61
CA ALA A 207 -19.88 -1.50 21.44
C ALA A 207 -18.90 -0.31 21.60
N LEU A 208 -18.69 0.48 20.54
CA LEU A 208 -17.83 1.66 20.56
C LEU A 208 -18.38 2.75 21.48
N VAL A 209 -19.64 3.12 21.30
CA VAL A 209 -20.29 4.25 21.99
C VAL A 209 -20.34 4.02 23.50
N ASN A 210 -20.55 2.77 23.91
CA ASN A 210 -20.62 2.34 25.30
C ASN A 210 -19.25 2.03 25.93
N SER A 211 -18.15 2.16 25.18
CA SER A 211 -16.83 1.81 25.71
C SER A 211 -16.34 2.82 26.75
N GLU A 212 -15.88 2.30 27.89
CA GLU A 212 -15.35 3.09 29.00
C GLU A 212 -14.08 3.88 28.63
N GLY A 213 -13.35 3.42 27.61
CA GLY A 213 -12.06 3.98 27.18
C GLY A 213 -12.12 5.44 26.74
N PHE A 214 -13.29 5.95 26.33
CA PHE A 214 -13.44 7.34 25.89
C PHE A 214 -14.03 8.29 26.94
N LYS A 215 -14.48 7.79 28.11
CA LYS A 215 -15.16 8.63 29.11
C LYS A 215 -14.32 9.82 29.59
N ARG A 216 -12.99 9.67 29.64
CA ARG A 216 -12.03 10.72 30.03
C ARG A 216 -12.00 11.91 29.07
N TYR A 217 -12.34 11.66 27.81
CA TYR A 217 -12.16 12.59 26.68
C TYR A 217 -13.47 13.21 26.21
N ARG A 218 -14.57 12.91 26.90
CA ARG A 218 -15.93 13.28 26.49
C ARG A 218 -16.68 13.93 27.64
N GLU A 219 -17.68 14.72 27.28
CA GLU A 219 -18.70 15.17 28.20
C GLU A 219 -19.64 14.00 28.52
N VAL A 220 -19.71 13.64 29.80
CA VAL A 220 -20.56 12.56 30.30
C VAL A 220 -21.34 13.10 31.49
N GLU A 221 -22.67 13.01 31.44
CA GLU A 221 -23.57 13.45 32.53
C GLU A 221 -23.33 14.91 32.98
N GLY A 222 -22.96 15.80 32.04
CA GLY A 222 -22.70 17.22 32.31
C GLY A 222 -21.33 17.52 32.93
N LYS A 223 -20.48 16.50 33.13
CA LYS A 223 -19.10 16.69 33.58
C LYS A 223 -18.18 16.99 32.38
N ALA A 224 -17.39 18.06 32.50
CA ALA A 224 -16.37 18.41 31.51
C ALA A 224 -15.31 17.29 31.37
N PRO A 225 -14.71 17.11 30.17
CA PRO A 225 -13.69 16.10 29.96
C PRO A 225 -12.44 16.40 30.80
N ASP A 226 -11.75 15.35 31.24
CA ASP A 226 -10.48 15.53 31.99
C ASP A 226 -9.36 16.03 31.06
N VAL A 227 -9.44 15.71 29.77
CA VAL A 227 -8.48 16.11 28.72
C VAL A 227 -9.26 16.60 27.51
N GLN A 228 -8.97 17.83 27.07
CA GLN A 228 -9.63 18.42 25.90
C GLN A 228 -9.17 17.72 24.62
N VAL A 229 -10.12 17.22 23.83
CA VAL A 229 -9.86 16.70 22.48
C VAL A 229 -9.84 17.84 21.47
N GLU A 230 -8.79 17.90 20.68
CA GLU A 230 -8.55 18.95 19.68
C GLU A 230 -8.94 18.51 18.27
N VAL A 231 -8.78 17.21 18.00
CA VAL A 231 -9.07 16.60 16.71
C VAL A 231 -9.49 15.13 16.88
N VAL A 232 -10.47 14.71 16.07
CA VAL A 232 -10.96 13.33 15.98
C VAL A 232 -10.87 12.90 14.52
N PHE A 233 -10.11 11.84 14.25
CA PHE A 233 -9.98 11.20 12.95
C PHE A 233 -10.93 10.00 12.89
N HIS A 234 -11.84 9.99 11.93
CA HIS A 234 -12.85 8.96 11.76
C HIS A 234 -12.49 8.01 10.62
N LEU A 235 -12.23 6.76 10.95
CA LEU A 235 -12.09 5.63 10.03
C LEU A 235 -13.39 4.81 10.08
N GLY A 236 -14.28 5.05 9.13
CA GLY A 236 -15.57 4.36 9.04
C GLY A 236 -16.33 4.76 7.79
N GLY A 237 -17.20 3.86 7.32
CA GLY A 237 -18.07 4.11 6.16
C GLY A 237 -19.19 5.10 6.45
N MET A 238 -19.90 5.52 5.41
CA MET A 238 -21.04 6.46 5.56
C MET A 238 -22.18 5.92 6.41
N ASP A 239 -22.40 4.61 6.34
CA ASP A 239 -23.36 3.91 7.17
C ASP A 239 -23.07 4.10 8.67
N VAL A 240 -21.79 4.09 9.06
CA VAL A 240 -21.34 4.35 10.43
C VAL A 240 -21.47 5.81 10.80
N LEU A 241 -20.99 6.71 9.93
CA LEU A 241 -20.99 8.14 10.16
C LEU A 241 -22.43 8.67 10.32
N CYS A 242 -23.36 8.23 9.49
CA CYS A 242 -24.78 8.60 9.57
C CYS A 242 -25.54 7.89 10.71
N HIS A 243 -24.93 6.93 11.40
CA HIS A 243 -25.61 6.22 12.48
C HIS A 243 -25.92 7.18 13.65
N PRO A 244 -27.18 7.31 14.11
CA PRO A 244 -27.57 8.31 15.11
C PRO A 244 -26.74 8.26 16.41
N LYS A 245 -26.56 7.05 16.98
CA LYS A 245 -25.72 6.85 18.18
C LYS A 245 -24.26 7.29 17.96
N TYR A 246 -23.71 7.08 16.77
CA TYR A 246 -22.32 7.45 16.45
C TYR A 246 -22.19 8.97 16.29
N ALA A 247 -23.14 9.61 15.64
CA ALA A 247 -23.17 11.06 15.47
C ALA A 247 -23.27 11.78 16.83
N GLU A 248 -24.17 11.33 17.70
CA GLU A 248 -24.30 11.86 19.07
C GLU A 248 -23.03 11.64 19.89
N TRP A 249 -22.47 10.42 19.84
CA TRP A 249 -21.20 10.10 20.49
C TRP A 249 -20.06 10.99 20.00
N SER A 250 -19.98 11.27 18.70
CA SER A 250 -18.96 12.14 18.13
C SER A 250 -19.08 13.59 18.64
N ARG A 251 -20.30 14.12 18.80
CA ARG A 251 -20.51 15.48 19.34
C ARG A 251 -20.01 15.63 20.79
N SER A 252 -20.05 14.56 21.56
CA SER A 252 -19.68 14.60 22.98
C SER A 252 -18.17 14.72 23.26
N PHE A 253 -17.31 14.75 22.24
CA PHE A 253 -15.89 15.15 22.40
C PHE A 253 -15.71 16.66 22.66
N GLY A 254 -16.82 17.39 22.72
CA GLY A 254 -16.88 18.80 23.10
C GLY A 254 -16.82 19.72 21.90
N PRO A 255 -17.25 20.99 22.06
CA PRO A 255 -17.40 21.92 20.95
C PRO A 255 -16.07 22.33 20.31
N GLN A 256 -14.92 22.14 20.95
CA GLN A 256 -13.63 22.53 20.35
C GLN A 256 -13.04 21.45 19.43
N ALA A 257 -13.55 20.22 19.48
CA ALA A 257 -13.05 19.12 18.69
C ALA A 257 -13.30 19.36 17.19
N ARG A 258 -12.26 19.20 16.38
CA ARG A 258 -12.35 19.19 14.91
C ARG A 258 -12.46 17.76 14.42
N HIS A 259 -13.42 17.48 13.56
CA HIS A 259 -13.69 16.12 13.10
C HIS A 259 -13.15 15.95 11.68
N VAL A 260 -12.30 14.95 11.47
CA VAL A 260 -11.66 14.66 10.19
C VAL A 260 -12.15 13.31 9.68
N LEU A 261 -12.77 13.29 8.51
CA LEU A 261 -13.16 12.04 7.85
C LEU A 261 -11.99 11.49 7.05
N LEU A 262 -11.61 10.23 7.28
CA LEU A 262 -10.56 9.52 6.55
C LEU A 262 -11.16 8.40 5.69
N GLY A 263 -10.61 8.18 4.49
CA GLY A 263 -11.01 7.06 3.63
C GLY A 263 -12.45 7.13 3.11
N HIS A 264 -13.10 8.28 3.24
CA HIS A 264 -14.48 8.50 2.82
C HIS A 264 -14.55 8.79 1.31
N THR A 265 -15.65 8.43 0.64
CA THR A 265 -15.82 8.63 -0.82
C THR A 265 -15.76 10.10 -1.23
N ALA A 266 -16.18 11.01 -0.35
CA ALA A 266 -16.04 12.45 -0.56
C ALA A 266 -14.65 13.00 -0.23
N CYS A 267 -13.74 12.24 0.39
CA CYS A 267 -12.35 12.69 0.57
C CYS A 267 -11.65 12.84 -0.78
N ALA A 268 -10.66 13.73 -0.83
CA ALA A 268 -9.83 13.84 -2.01
C ALA A 268 -9.18 12.50 -2.33
N GLN A 269 -9.18 12.22 -3.60
CA GLN A 269 -9.13 10.90 -4.19
C GLN A 269 -8.10 10.97 -5.34
N LYS A 270 -7.16 11.92 -5.22
CA LYS A 270 -6.03 12.20 -6.11
C LYS A 270 -5.02 11.05 -6.03
N THR A 271 -4.35 10.73 -7.13
CA THR A 271 -3.27 9.72 -7.07
C THR A 271 -2.14 10.20 -6.16
N VAL A 272 -1.72 9.31 -5.25
CA VAL A 272 -0.64 9.59 -4.30
C VAL A 272 0.71 9.58 -5.01
N TYR A 273 0.90 8.68 -5.99
CA TYR A 273 2.09 8.58 -6.84
C TYR A 273 2.02 9.56 -8.02
N ARG A 274 2.29 10.84 -7.78
CA ARG A 274 2.08 11.91 -8.76
C ARG A 274 2.99 11.80 -9.96
N ALA A 275 4.27 11.49 -9.73
CA ALA A 275 5.23 11.36 -10.81
C ALA A 275 4.83 10.23 -11.78
N SER A 276 4.45 9.07 -11.24
CA SER A 276 3.89 7.96 -12.03
C SER A 276 2.58 8.36 -12.74
N ALA A 277 1.71 9.15 -12.13
CA ALA A 277 0.46 9.60 -12.76
C ALA A 277 0.67 10.64 -13.86
N GLN A 278 1.64 11.55 -13.70
CA GLN A 278 2.06 12.51 -14.72
C GLN A 278 2.69 11.80 -15.92
N LEU A 279 3.63 10.88 -15.67
CA LEU A 279 4.24 10.06 -16.74
C LEU A 279 3.18 9.25 -17.49
N GLN A 280 2.23 8.65 -16.78
CA GLN A 280 1.10 7.95 -17.42
C GLN A 280 0.27 8.89 -18.32
N ALA A 281 0.01 10.12 -17.88
CA ALA A 281 -0.75 11.10 -18.66
C ALA A 281 0.03 11.57 -19.91
N GLN A 282 1.33 11.81 -19.77
CA GLN A 282 2.24 12.11 -20.90
C GLN A 282 2.24 10.96 -21.92
N LEU A 283 2.41 9.72 -21.46
CA LEU A 283 2.43 8.53 -22.31
C LEU A 283 1.07 8.25 -22.97
N GLN A 284 -0.04 8.46 -22.26
CA GLN A 284 -1.38 8.35 -22.85
C GLN A 284 -1.62 9.39 -23.94
N ALA A 285 -1.13 10.62 -23.77
CA ALA A 285 -1.29 11.68 -24.75
C ALA A 285 -0.53 11.38 -26.07
N VAL A 286 0.58 10.62 -25.98
CA VAL A 286 1.36 10.18 -27.14
C VAL A 286 0.87 8.84 -27.71
N PHE A 287 0.62 7.85 -26.86
CA PHE A 287 0.26 6.47 -27.23
C PHE A 287 -1.10 6.06 -26.62
N PRO A 288 -2.22 6.66 -27.06
CA PRO A 288 -3.54 6.48 -26.42
C PRO A 288 -4.11 5.06 -26.49
N ARG A 289 -3.60 4.20 -27.39
CA ARG A 289 -3.98 2.77 -27.47
C ARG A 289 -3.21 1.89 -26.51
N ALA A 290 -1.98 2.29 -26.16
CA ALA A 290 -1.06 1.51 -25.34
C ALA A 290 -1.14 1.89 -23.85
N PHE A 291 -1.61 3.09 -23.52
CA PHE A 291 -1.73 3.53 -22.12
C PHE A 291 -3.15 4.02 -21.78
N PRO A 292 -3.72 3.57 -20.64
CA PRO A 292 -5.03 4.01 -20.19
C PRO A 292 -5.01 5.46 -19.72
N SER A 293 -6.09 6.20 -19.96
CA SER A 293 -6.27 7.55 -19.40
C SER A 293 -6.56 7.50 -17.90
N ASN A 294 -5.92 8.42 -17.16
CA ASN A 294 -6.19 8.71 -15.76
C ASN A 294 -6.88 10.07 -15.56
N GLU A 295 -7.24 10.79 -16.62
CA GLU A 295 -7.72 12.17 -16.54
C GLU A 295 -9.01 12.32 -15.75
N VAL A 296 -10.02 11.50 -16.05
CA VAL A 296 -11.32 11.54 -15.34
C VAL A 296 -11.12 11.28 -13.84
N HIS A 297 -10.23 10.35 -13.50
CA HIS A 297 -9.89 10.02 -12.12
C HIS A 297 -9.23 11.20 -11.39
N GLU A 298 -8.27 11.87 -12.02
CA GLU A 298 -7.54 12.99 -11.43
C GLU A 298 -8.38 14.28 -11.34
N LEU A 299 -9.30 14.47 -12.29
CA LEU A 299 -10.15 15.66 -12.37
C LEU A 299 -11.46 15.55 -11.58
N ARG A 300 -11.79 14.39 -10.98
CA ARG A 300 -13.01 14.19 -10.18
C ARG A 300 -13.11 15.07 -8.93
N ASP A 301 -12.00 15.64 -8.53
CA ASP A 301 -11.80 16.40 -7.30
C ASP A 301 -11.88 17.92 -7.53
N THR A 302 -12.19 18.75 -6.52
CA THR A 302 -12.19 20.23 -6.67
C THR A 302 -10.78 20.83 -6.88
N ALA A 303 -10.67 22.00 -7.53
CA ALA A 303 -9.39 22.69 -7.77
C ALA A 303 -8.71 23.17 -6.49
N GLN A 304 -9.50 23.71 -5.56
CA GLN A 304 -9.01 24.22 -4.30
C GLN A 304 -9.00 23.11 -3.23
N PRO A 305 -7.87 22.91 -2.52
CA PRO A 305 -7.83 22.08 -1.31
C PRO A 305 -8.87 22.59 -0.31
N PHE A 306 -9.54 21.70 0.43
CA PHE A 306 -10.57 22.06 1.44
C PHE A 306 -11.88 22.67 0.92
N SER A 307 -12.08 22.80 -0.40
CA SER A 307 -13.30 23.43 -0.94
C SER A 307 -14.52 22.50 -1.02
N ARG A 308 -14.45 21.28 -0.49
CA ARG A 308 -15.56 20.33 -0.57
C ARG A 308 -16.60 20.58 0.52
N ALA A 309 -17.81 20.88 0.09
CA ALA A 309 -18.98 20.68 0.95
C ALA A 309 -19.10 19.18 1.26
N VAL A 310 -19.26 18.83 2.54
CA VAL A 310 -19.66 17.48 2.91
C VAL A 310 -21.07 17.28 2.33
N PRO A 311 -21.30 16.28 1.45
CA PRO A 311 -22.62 16.03 0.89
C PRO A 311 -23.61 15.84 2.04
N ASP A 312 -24.71 16.60 2.02
CA ASP A 312 -25.77 16.69 3.03
C ASP A 312 -25.75 15.54 4.05
N ALA A 313 -24.95 15.73 5.11
CA ALA A 313 -24.90 14.82 6.24
C ALA A 313 -26.13 15.12 7.11
N GLY A 314 -27.32 14.71 6.65
CA GLY A 314 -28.58 14.98 7.34
C GLY A 314 -28.63 14.50 8.80
N THR A 315 -27.62 13.77 9.28
CA THR A 315 -27.51 13.28 10.67
C THR A 315 -26.21 13.66 11.38
N LEU A 316 -25.10 13.93 10.65
CA LEU A 316 -23.82 14.36 11.21
C LEU A 316 -23.68 15.89 11.14
N VAL A 317 -24.75 16.58 11.52
CA VAL A 317 -24.73 18.02 11.77
C VAL A 317 -23.90 18.22 13.05
N LEU A 318 -22.62 18.57 12.86
CA LEU A 318 -21.65 18.98 13.90
C LEU A 318 -21.61 20.51 14.03
N THR A 319 -22.69 21.20 13.68
CA THR A 319 -22.85 22.62 13.99
C THR A 319 -23.34 22.74 15.42
N SER A 320 -22.79 23.70 16.18
CA SER A 320 -23.38 24.11 17.45
C SER A 320 -24.69 24.81 17.14
N ALA A 321 -25.82 24.10 17.26
CA ALA A 321 -27.12 24.76 17.33
C ALA A 321 -27.13 25.53 18.66
N ILE A 322 -26.89 26.83 18.60
CA ILE A 322 -27.30 27.72 19.68
C ILE A 322 -28.82 27.73 19.61
N GLU A 323 -29.47 27.13 20.60
CA GLU A 323 -30.89 27.34 20.85
C GLU A 323 -31.09 28.83 21.14
N SER A 324 -31.47 29.60 20.12
CA SER A 324 -31.91 30.98 20.32
C SER A 324 -33.35 30.97 20.81
N THR A 325 -33.54 30.86 22.13
CA THR A 325 -34.77 31.35 22.75
C THR A 325 -34.78 32.88 22.64
N SER A 326 -35.74 33.37 21.85
CA SER A 326 -36.34 34.72 21.86
C SER A 326 -35.45 35.97 21.71
N SER A 327 -35.85 36.76 20.71
CA SER A 327 -35.71 38.21 20.56
C SER A 327 -34.35 38.79 20.13
N GLY A 328 -34.29 39.12 18.84
CA GLY A 328 -33.84 40.44 18.39
C GLY A 328 -32.34 40.69 18.28
N LYS A 329 -31.92 40.82 17.01
CA LYS A 329 -30.74 41.53 16.46
C LYS A 329 -29.47 40.71 16.18
N GLU A 330 -29.00 41.01 14.96
CA GLU A 330 -27.72 40.71 14.31
C GLU A 330 -27.52 39.30 13.76
N ALA A 331 -27.42 39.24 12.42
CA ALA A 331 -26.99 38.07 11.66
C ALA A 331 -25.53 37.77 12.00
N GLN A 332 -25.32 36.88 12.97
CA GLN A 332 -24.03 36.23 13.17
C GLN A 332 -23.74 35.34 11.95
N GLU A 333 -22.49 35.39 11.48
CA GLU A 333 -21.96 34.51 10.44
C GLU A 333 -22.33 33.03 10.72
N PRO A 334 -22.67 32.25 9.69
CA PRO A 334 -23.01 30.84 9.88
C PRO A 334 -21.84 30.11 10.55
N ALA A 335 -22.10 29.47 11.69
CA ALA A 335 -21.11 28.71 12.44
C ALA A 335 -20.38 27.71 11.52
N ALA A 336 -19.10 27.95 11.27
CA ALA A 336 -18.29 27.12 10.39
C ALA A 336 -18.40 25.64 10.80
N SER A 337 -18.76 24.79 9.84
CA SER A 337 -18.79 23.33 10.03
C SER A 337 -17.43 22.85 10.52
N LYS A 338 -17.38 22.16 11.67
CA LYS A 338 -16.13 21.61 12.26
C LYS A 338 -15.71 20.28 11.63
N LEU A 339 -16.37 19.89 10.56
CA LEU A 339 -16.12 18.68 9.80
C LEU A 339 -15.17 18.98 8.64
N VAL A 340 -14.08 18.24 8.56
CA VAL A 340 -13.01 18.37 7.58
C VAL A 340 -12.86 17.06 6.83
N LEU A 341 -12.79 17.12 5.51
CA LEU A 341 -12.44 15.96 4.70
C LEU A 341 -10.92 15.85 4.63
N ALA A 342 -10.37 14.67 4.89
CA ALA A 342 -8.94 14.48 4.78
C ALA A 342 -8.46 14.59 3.33
N GLU A 343 -7.24 15.09 3.19
CA GLU A 343 -6.46 15.04 1.95
C GLU A 343 -5.09 14.43 2.25
N SER A 344 -4.48 13.80 1.25
CA SER A 344 -3.09 13.33 1.35
C SER A 344 -2.17 14.47 1.77
N MET A 345 -1.28 14.20 2.73
CA MET A 345 -0.35 15.17 3.32
C MET A 345 -0.98 16.30 4.16
N LEU A 346 -2.29 16.27 4.43
CA LEU A 346 -2.90 17.16 5.42
C LEU A 346 -2.31 16.89 6.80
N LYS A 347 -1.79 17.95 7.43
CA LYS A 347 -1.20 17.88 8.76
C LYS A 347 -2.11 18.53 9.78
N PHE A 348 -2.15 17.96 10.98
CA PHE A 348 -2.69 18.62 12.15
C PHE A 348 -1.58 18.75 13.20
N VAL A 349 -1.25 20.00 13.55
CA VAL A 349 -0.28 20.27 14.61
C VAL A 349 -1.03 20.24 15.94
N LEU A 350 -0.74 19.24 16.78
CA LEU A 350 -1.35 19.12 18.11
C LEU A 350 -0.64 20.01 19.16
N ALA A 351 0.69 20.07 19.07
CA ALA A 351 1.57 20.85 19.93
C ALA A 351 2.75 21.45 19.11
N PRO A 352 3.29 22.61 19.51
CA PRO A 352 2.89 23.44 20.66
C PRO A 352 1.57 24.17 20.42
N GLN A 353 0.90 24.59 21.50
CA GLN A 353 -0.43 25.23 21.44
C GLN A 353 -0.47 26.45 20.49
N ALA A 354 0.60 27.23 20.40
CA ALA A 354 0.71 28.41 19.53
C ALA A 354 0.61 28.09 18.03
N ARG A 355 0.91 26.86 17.61
CA ARG A 355 0.84 26.41 16.22
C ARG A 355 -0.31 25.44 15.98
N ARG A 356 -1.20 25.25 16.96
CA ARG A 356 -2.21 24.20 16.92
C ARG A 356 -3.22 24.46 15.81
N GLY A 357 -3.35 23.54 14.86
CA GLY A 357 -4.14 23.80 13.67
C GLY A 357 -3.92 22.83 12.53
N PHE A 358 -4.76 22.96 11.51
CA PHE A 358 -4.52 22.32 10.22
C PHE A 358 -3.44 23.06 9.46
N ASP A 359 -2.58 22.30 8.80
CA ASP A 359 -1.59 22.77 7.86
C ASP A 359 -1.78 22.03 6.53
N ALA A 360 -2.26 22.78 5.54
CA ALA A 360 -2.54 22.34 4.19
C ALA A 360 -1.39 22.64 3.22
N SER A 361 -0.29 23.26 3.68
CA SER A 361 0.81 23.70 2.81
C SER A 361 1.50 22.54 2.09
N SER A 362 1.36 21.32 2.60
CA SER A 362 1.90 20.10 2.00
C SER A 362 0.87 19.32 1.18
N CYS A 363 -0.40 19.77 1.12
CA CYS A 363 -1.40 19.18 0.25
C CYS A 363 -1.15 19.60 -1.20
N TRP A 364 -1.30 18.67 -2.12
CA TRP A 364 -0.91 18.89 -3.52
C TRP A 364 -2.08 19.34 -4.41
N PRO A 365 -1.82 20.20 -5.42
CA PRO A 365 -2.81 20.55 -6.44
C PRO A 365 -3.15 19.36 -7.35
N ARG A 366 -4.18 19.46 -8.19
CA ARG A 366 -4.44 18.43 -9.24
C ARG A 366 -3.35 18.48 -10.32
N LEU A 367 -3.25 17.43 -11.14
CA LEU A 367 -2.43 17.49 -12.35
C LEU A 367 -3.06 18.46 -13.36
N ASP A 368 -2.23 19.22 -14.07
CA ASP A 368 -2.67 20.10 -15.16
C ASP A 368 -2.54 19.36 -16.49
N PHE A 369 -3.65 18.81 -16.98
CA PHE A 369 -3.67 18.01 -18.20
C PHE A 369 -3.46 18.86 -19.47
N ASP A 370 -3.74 20.16 -19.42
CA ASP A 370 -3.49 21.04 -20.57
C ASP A 370 -1.99 21.31 -20.68
N GLN A 371 -1.34 21.62 -19.57
CA GLN A 371 0.13 21.75 -19.51
C GLN A 371 0.83 20.44 -19.92
N ILE A 372 0.34 19.29 -19.46
CA ILE A 372 0.91 17.98 -19.82
C ILE A 372 0.80 17.71 -21.34
N ARG A 373 -0.33 18.05 -21.98
CA ARG A 373 -0.48 17.86 -23.43
C ARG A 373 0.42 18.78 -24.23
N GLU A 374 0.63 20.00 -23.74
CA GLU A 374 1.52 20.97 -24.35
C GLU A 374 2.99 20.49 -24.29
N SER A 375 3.42 19.96 -23.15
CA SER A 375 4.80 19.50 -22.96
C SER A 375 5.20 18.32 -23.87
N VAL A 376 4.24 17.48 -24.27
CA VAL A 376 4.49 16.33 -25.16
C VAL A 376 4.07 16.54 -26.61
N SER A 377 3.71 17.77 -27.00
CA SER A 377 3.23 18.10 -28.35
C SER A 377 4.18 17.65 -29.47
N ALA A 378 5.49 17.89 -29.30
CA ALA A 378 6.51 17.46 -30.28
C ALA A 378 6.58 15.93 -30.43
N ALA A 379 6.54 15.18 -29.32
CA ALA A 379 6.55 13.71 -29.35
C ALA A 379 5.30 13.15 -30.06
N ARG A 380 4.13 13.77 -29.84
CA ARG A 380 2.88 13.42 -30.54
C ARG A 380 3.00 13.58 -32.05
N GLU A 381 3.66 14.65 -32.52
CA GLU A 381 3.89 14.85 -33.95
C GLU A 381 4.82 13.80 -34.56
N ILE A 382 5.88 13.40 -33.85
CA ILE A 382 6.82 12.36 -34.30
C ILE A 382 6.09 11.01 -34.47
N VAL A 383 5.30 10.62 -33.47
CA VAL A 383 4.57 9.34 -33.48
C VAL A 383 3.45 9.33 -34.53
N ALA A 384 2.75 10.46 -34.71
CA ALA A 384 1.73 10.60 -35.75
C ALA A 384 2.32 10.39 -37.16
N LYS A 385 3.49 10.99 -37.44
CA LYS A 385 4.19 10.82 -38.73
C LYS A 385 4.65 9.37 -38.96
N ALA A 386 5.03 8.65 -37.91
CA ALA A 386 5.46 7.25 -38.00
C ALA A 386 4.30 6.27 -38.28
N HIS A 387 3.10 6.56 -37.79
CA HIS A 387 1.89 5.73 -38.02
C HIS A 387 1.39 5.77 -39.49
N ASP A 388 1.79 6.79 -40.25
CA ASP A 388 1.48 6.90 -41.68
C ASP A 388 2.39 6.02 -42.57
N ASN A 389 3.44 5.39 -42.01
CA ASN A 389 4.32 4.47 -42.74
C ASN A 389 3.65 3.09 -42.95
N PRO A 390 3.39 2.64 -44.20
CA PRO A 390 2.76 1.35 -44.48
C PRO A 390 3.58 0.13 -44.03
N ASP A 391 4.91 0.21 -43.94
CA ASP A 391 5.76 -0.91 -43.49
C ASP A 391 5.68 -1.17 -41.97
N ALA A 392 5.13 -0.22 -41.20
CA ALA A 392 4.85 -0.39 -39.77
C ALA A 392 3.55 -1.18 -39.50
N LYS A 393 2.79 -1.54 -40.56
CA LYS A 393 1.44 -2.12 -40.48
C LYS A 393 1.39 -3.60 -40.84
N ASN A 394 2.23 -4.43 -40.23
CA ASN A 394 2.00 -5.88 -40.27
C ASN A 394 1.55 -6.35 -38.89
N PRO A 395 0.26 -6.17 -38.52
CA PRO A 395 -0.26 -6.69 -37.27
C PRO A 395 -0.06 -8.21 -37.24
N ASP A 396 0.25 -8.72 -36.05
CA ASP A 396 0.38 -10.15 -35.79
C ASP A 396 -1.01 -10.83 -35.81
N GLU A 397 -1.73 -10.75 -36.93
CA GLU A 397 -3.11 -11.25 -37.09
C GLU A 397 -3.23 -12.77 -36.87
N ASP A 398 -2.10 -13.49 -36.93
CA ASP A 398 -1.98 -14.91 -36.65
C ASP A 398 -2.18 -15.25 -35.15
N LEU A 399 -2.08 -14.27 -34.25
CA LEU A 399 -2.20 -14.47 -32.81
C LEU A 399 -3.66 -14.37 -32.32
N ILE A 400 -3.98 -15.10 -31.25
CA ILE A 400 -5.19 -14.85 -30.45
C ILE A 400 -5.31 -13.37 -30.04
N ASP A 401 -6.54 -12.83 -29.98
CA ASP A 401 -6.81 -11.45 -29.55
C ASP A 401 -6.67 -11.31 -28.02
N GLY A 402 -5.45 -11.53 -27.51
CA GLY A 402 -5.08 -11.34 -26.11
C GLY A 402 -4.45 -9.98 -25.87
N ARG A 403 -4.35 -9.60 -24.59
CA ARG A 403 -3.72 -8.35 -24.13
C ARG A 403 -2.90 -8.60 -22.86
N ILE A 404 -1.75 -7.95 -22.76
CA ILE A 404 -0.95 -7.92 -21.55
C ILE A 404 -0.84 -6.47 -21.04
N THR A 405 -1.12 -6.28 -19.75
CA THR A 405 -1.01 -5.00 -19.06
C THR A 405 -0.01 -5.10 -17.92
N PHE A 406 1.03 -4.26 -17.94
CA PHE A 406 2.05 -4.20 -16.90
C PHE A 406 1.55 -3.31 -15.75
N LEU A 407 1.12 -3.93 -14.65
CA LEU A 407 0.63 -3.19 -13.48
C LEU A 407 1.79 -2.61 -12.66
N GLY A 408 2.95 -3.26 -12.68
CA GLY A 408 4.19 -2.75 -12.13
C GLY A 408 5.40 -3.42 -12.78
N THR A 409 6.50 -2.69 -12.86
CA THR A 409 7.70 -3.05 -13.63
C THR A 409 9.00 -3.00 -12.84
N GLY A 410 8.91 -2.79 -11.53
CA GLY A 410 10.05 -2.61 -10.64
C GLY A 410 10.40 -3.83 -9.79
N CYS A 411 11.66 -3.88 -9.37
CA CYS A 411 12.23 -4.89 -8.48
C CYS A 411 12.25 -4.44 -7.00
N ALA A 412 12.02 -5.38 -6.08
CA ALA A 412 12.23 -5.36 -4.63
C ALA A 412 11.40 -4.36 -3.80
N ILE A 413 11.31 -3.10 -4.22
CA ILE A 413 10.68 -2.01 -3.48
C ILE A 413 9.93 -1.13 -4.49
N PRO A 414 8.72 -0.61 -4.20
CA PRO A 414 8.11 0.40 -5.06
C PRO A 414 9.00 1.64 -5.14
N SER A 415 9.03 2.36 -6.25
CA SER A 415 9.74 3.65 -6.40
C SER A 415 8.80 4.79 -6.77
N LYS A 416 9.37 5.96 -7.11
CA LYS A 416 8.63 7.15 -7.57
C LYS A 416 7.89 6.88 -8.89
N TYR A 417 8.50 6.12 -9.80
CA TYR A 417 7.97 5.89 -11.15
C TYR A 417 7.46 4.47 -11.39
N ARG A 418 7.98 3.47 -10.68
CA ARG A 418 7.68 2.05 -10.90
C ARG A 418 7.18 1.38 -9.65
N ASN A 419 5.99 0.81 -9.71
CA ASN A 419 5.52 -0.12 -8.71
C ASN A 419 6.24 -1.48 -8.83
N VAL A 420 6.15 -2.32 -7.81
CA VAL A 420 6.66 -3.69 -7.85
C VAL A 420 5.89 -4.56 -8.85
N THR A 421 6.51 -5.65 -9.27
CA THR A 421 6.06 -6.46 -10.40
C THR A 421 4.65 -7.04 -10.25
N GLY A 422 3.88 -6.92 -11.32
CA GLY A 422 2.61 -7.59 -11.51
C GLY A 422 2.06 -7.31 -12.90
N MET A 423 1.48 -8.32 -13.54
CA MET A 423 1.02 -8.22 -14.93
C MET A 423 -0.33 -8.90 -15.09
N TYR A 424 -1.24 -8.21 -15.77
CA TYR A 424 -2.59 -8.70 -16.02
C TYR A 424 -2.74 -9.09 -17.48
N LEU A 425 -2.91 -10.39 -17.70
CA LEU A 425 -3.16 -11.02 -18.99
C LEU A 425 -4.66 -11.16 -19.20
N GLU A 426 -5.16 -10.59 -20.29
CA GLU A 426 -6.55 -10.66 -20.70
C GLU A 426 -6.65 -11.52 -21.95
N LEU A 427 -7.56 -12.49 -21.93
CA LEU A 427 -7.79 -13.42 -23.04
C LEU A 427 -9.29 -13.48 -23.34
N PRO A 428 -9.69 -13.70 -24.60
CA PRO A 428 -11.09 -13.99 -24.92
C PRO A 428 -11.54 -15.23 -24.16
N ALA A 429 -12.69 -15.15 -23.49
CA ALA A 429 -13.27 -16.29 -22.80
C ALA A 429 -13.77 -17.33 -23.83
N PRO A 430 -13.55 -18.64 -23.62
CA PRO A 430 -14.01 -19.64 -24.57
C PRO A 430 -15.54 -19.58 -24.77
N ASN A 431 -15.97 -19.60 -26.04
CA ASN A 431 -17.38 -19.60 -26.44
C ASN A 431 -18.21 -18.40 -25.91
N SER A 432 -17.58 -17.26 -25.65
CA SER A 432 -18.23 -16.06 -25.13
C SER A 432 -17.63 -14.79 -25.73
N ASP A 433 -18.42 -13.73 -25.90
CA ASP A 433 -17.94 -12.39 -26.27
C ASP A 433 -17.32 -11.63 -25.07
N THR A 434 -17.00 -12.35 -24.00
CA THR A 434 -16.42 -11.80 -22.77
C THR A 434 -14.92 -12.09 -22.69
N TRP A 435 -14.26 -11.46 -21.72
CA TRP A 435 -12.83 -11.63 -21.45
C TRP A 435 -12.63 -12.33 -20.12
N ALA A 436 -11.58 -13.14 -20.03
CA ALA A 436 -11.11 -13.76 -18.79
C ALA A 436 -9.68 -13.30 -18.49
N GLY A 437 -9.34 -13.23 -17.20
CA GLY A 437 -8.06 -12.69 -16.73
C GLY A 437 -7.16 -13.74 -16.09
N MET A 438 -5.86 -13.62 -16.30
CA MET A 438 -4.80 -14.28 -15.53
C MET A 438 -3.79 -13.23 -15.05
N MET A 439 -3.32 -13.37 -13.81
CA MET A 439 -2.27 -12.52 -13.26
C MET A 439 -0.94 -13.28 -13.27
N LEU A 440 0.13 -12.65 -13.76
CA LEU A 440 1.52 -13.12 -13.66
C LEU A 440 2.25 -12.24 -12.64
N ASP A 441 2.53 -12.82 -11.47
CA ASP A 441 2.91 -12.12 -10.25
C ASP A 441 1.93 -11.03 -9.80
N CYS A 442 1.82 -10.82 -8.50
CA CYS A 442 0.89 -9.88 -7.88
C CYS A 442 1.56 -9.15 -6.71
N GLY A 443 2.54 -8.30 -7.03
CA GLY A 443 3.24 -7.47 -6.07
C GLY A 443 2.34 -6.47 -5.33
N GLU A 444 2.88 -5.88 -4.25
CA GLU A 444 2.20 -4.85 -3.48
C GLU A 444 1.63 -3.74 -4.38
N GLY A 445 0.40 -3.30 -4.12
CA GLY A 445 -0.24 -2.24 -4.90
C GLY A 445 -0.89 -2.67 -6.22
N SER A 446 -0.79 -3.94 -6.64
CA SER A 446 -1.38 -4.44 -7.89
C SER A 446 -2.87 -4.10 -8.06
N LEU A 447 -3.71 -4.28 -7.01
CA LEU A 447 -5.13 -3.90 -7.07
C LEU A 447 -5.33 -2.38 -7.28
N GLY A 448 -4.47 -1.54 -6.70
CA GLY A 448 -4.49 -0.10 -6.91
C GLY A 448 -4.06 0.29 -8.33
N GLN A 449 -3.10 -0.44 -8.90
CA GLN A 449 -2.70 -0.28 -10.29
C GLN A 449 -3.80 -0.77 -11.26
N MET A 450 -4.54 -1.84 -10.93
CA MET A 450 -5.75 -2.22 -11.67
C MET A 450 -6.83 -1.13 -11.62
N TYR A 451 -6.98 -0.44 -10.48
CA TYR A 451 -7.91 0.68 -10.36
C TYR A 451 -7.51 1.87 -11.26
N ARG A 452 -6.20 2.14 -11.37
CA ARG A 452 -5.66 3.12 -12.33
C ARG A 452 -5.87 2.67 -13.78
N TYR A 453 -5.65 1.40 -14.08
CA TYR A 453 -5.93 0.81 -15.40
C TYR A 453 -7.43 0.93 -15.78
N ALA A 454 -8.31 0.79 -14.81
CA ALA A 454 -9.75 1.02 -14.95
C ALA A 454 -10.14 2.50 -15.10
N GLY A 455 -9.19 3.44 -15.12
CA GLY A 455 -9.46 4.87 -15.20
C GLY A 455 -10.09 5.44 -13.93
N GLY A 456 -9.85 4.80 -12.78
CA GLY A 456 -10.44 5.20 -11.50
C GLY A 456 -11.92 4.83 -11.34
N ASP A 457 -12.45 3.96 -12.18
CA ASP A 457 -13.82 3.45 -12.09
C ASP A 457 -13.87 2.18 -11.24
N SER A 458 -14.58 2.25 -10.11
CA SER A 458 -14.72 1.13 -9.18
C SER A 458 -15.58 -0.02 -9.75
N LYS A 459 -16.53 0.27 -10.65
CA LYS A 459 -17.35 -0.78 -11.29
C LYS A 459 -16.50 -1.57 -12.27
N ARG A 460 -15.77 -0.86 -13.12
CA ARG A 460 -14.82 -1.49 -14.04
C ARG A 460 -13.72 -2.26 -13.30
N LEU A 461 -13.20 -1.73 -12.18
CA LEU A 461 -12.28 -2.50 -11.33
C LEU A 461 -12.90 -3.82 -10.88
N GLN A 462 -14.15 -3.79 -10.39
CA GLN A 462 -14.86 -4.99 -9.95
C GLN A 462 -15.00 -5.99 -11.12
N GLU A 463 -15.38 -5.52 -12.31
CA GLU A 463 -15.46 -6.37 -13.52
C GLU A 463 -14.12 -7.05 -13.86
N LEU A 464 -13.00 -6.31 -13.78
CA LEU A 464 -11.66 -6.86 -14.00
C LEU A 464 -11.29 -7.93 -12.97
N VAL A 465 -11.70 -7.74 -11.72
CA VAL A 465 -11.43 -8.67 -10.61
C VAL A 465 -12.34 -9.90 -10.67
N ASP A 466 -13.59 -9.74 -11.05
CA ASP A 466 -14.58 -10.83 -11.13
C ASP A 466 -14.24 -11.81 -12.26
N ARG A 467 -13.78 -11.30 -13.40
CA ARG A 467 -13.34 -12.13 -14.53
C ARG A 467 -11.94 -12.70 -14.38
N LEU A 468 -11.20 -12.34 -13.33
CA LEU A 468 -9.90 -12.95 -13.03
C LEU A 468 -10.10 -14.39 -12.58
N LYS A 469 -9.46 -15.33 -13.29
CA LYS A 469 -9.59 -16.77 -13.12
C LYS A 469 -8.37 -17.40 -12.45
N CYS A 470 -7.17 -16.91 -12.75
CA CYS A 470 -5.93 -17.49 -12.25
C CYS A 470 -4.93 -16.41 -11.82
N VAL A 471 -4.18 -16.67 -10.75
CA VAL A 471 -2.96 -15.94 -10.39
C VAL A 471 -1.81 -16.93 -10.35
N TRP A 472 -0.79 -16.69 -11.16
CA TRP A 472 0.45 -17.46 -11.13
C TRP A 472 1.55 -16.62 -10.49
N ILE A 473 2.22 -17.19 -9.48
CA ILE A 473 3.31 -16.56 -8.75
C ILE A 473 4.60 -17.32 -9.05
N SER A 474 5.64 -16.58 -9.43
CA SER A 474 6.95 -17.12 -9.84
C SER A 474 7.74 -17.72 -8.69
N HIS A 475 7.79 -17.01 -7.55
CA HIS A 475 8.54 -17.38 -6.36
C HIS A 475 8.08 -16.57 -5.12
N ASN A 476 8.72 -16.82 -3.97
CA ASN A 476 8.22 -16.33 -2.67
C ASN A 476 8.77 -14.97 -2.21
N HIS A 477 9.49 -14.21 -3.05
CA HIS A 477 9.89 -12.85 -2.66
C HIS A 477 8.70 -11.90 -2.61
N ALA A 478 8.73 -10.98 -1.65
CA ALA A 478 7.57 -10.18 -1.25
C ALA A 478 7.04 -9.26 -2.37
N ASP A 479 7.93 -8.75 -3.20
CA ASP A 479 7.63 -7.91 -4.35
C ASP A 479 6.83 -8.60 -5.46
N HIS A 480 6.66 -9.92 -5.40
CA HIS A 480 5.89 -10.69 -6.40
C HIS A 480 4.52 -11.16 -5.91
N HIS A 481 4.17 -11.05 -4.62
CA HIS A 481 2.92 -11.65 -4.12
C HIS A 481 2.15 -10.87 -3.04
N LEU A 482 2.71 -9.80 -2.46
CA LEU A 482 2.03 -9.06 -1.39
C LEU A 482 0.69 -8.42 -1.80
N GLY A 483 0.46 -8.18 -3.09
CA GLY A 483 -0.81 -7.70 -3.64
C GLY A 483 -1.93 -8.74 -3.62
N LEU A 484 -1.60 -10.03 -3.55
CA LEU A 484 -2.56 -11.14 -3.63
C LEU A 484 -3.61 -11.07 -2.53
N LEU A 485 -3.24 -10.73 -1.29
CA LEU A 485 -4.19 -10.61 -0.18
C LEU A 485 -5.25 -9.54 -0.43
N ARG A 486 -4.84 -8.40 -0.98
CA ARG A 486 -5.75 -7.30 -1.31
C ARG A 486 -6.72 -7.72 -2.39
N LEU A 487 -6.21 -8.36 -3.44
CA LEU A 487 -7.00 -8.89 -4.54
C LEU A 487 -8.04 -9.91 -4.05
N LEU A 488 -7.62 -10.92 -3.26
CA LEU A 488 -8.52 -11.94 -2.71
C LEU A 488 -9.60 -11.31 -1.82
N SER A 489 -9.21 -10.42 -0.90
CA SER A 489 -10.19 -9.77 -0.01
C SER A 489 -11.22 -8.91 -0.75
N HIS A 490 -10.87 -8.37 -1.92
CA HIS A 490 -11.73 -7.49 -2.73
C HIS A 490 -12.76 -8.26 -3.56
N ARG A 491 -12.51 -9.54 -3.89
CA ARG A 491 -13.47 -10.37 -4.60
C ARG A 491 -14.79 -10.48 -3.83
N ALA A 492 -15.90 -10.60 -4.57
CA ALA A 492 -17.22 -10.86 -3.98
C ALA A 492 -17.19 -12.09 -3.06
N SER A 493 -18.07 -12.12 -2.07
CA SER A 493 -18.16 -13.22 -1.08
C SER A 493 -19.48 -13.98 -1.20
N ASP A 494 -20.03 -14.04 -2.40
CA ASP A 494 -21.31 -14.71 -2.67
C ASP A 494 -21.09 -16.21 -2.84
N ALA A 495 -22.05 -17.03 -2.41
CA ALA A 495 -21.95 -18.50 -2.44
C ALA A 495 -21.71 -19.07 -3.85
N GLU A 496 -22.04 -18.31 -4.89
CA GLU A 496 -21.85 -18.65 -6.31
C GLU A 496 -20.47 -18.23 -6.86
N THR A 497 -19.66 -17.49 -6.09
CA THR A 497 -18.36 -17.00 -6.57
C THR A 497 -17.33 -18.12 -6.55
N GLU A 498 -16.88 -18.55 -7.73
CA GLU A 498 -15.81 -19.55 -7.87
C GLU A 498 -14.50 -19.06 -7.20
N PRO A 499 -13.82 -19.92 -6.40
CA PRO A 499 -12.52 -19.61 -5.84
C PRO A 499 -11.50 -19.27 -6.92
N LEU A 500 -10.66 -18.27 -6.67
CA LEU A 500 -9.57 -17.90 -7.56
C LEU A 500 -8.49 -18.99 -7.54
N LEU A 501 -8.13 -19.54 -8.70
CA LEU A 501 -7.00 -20.46 -8.79
C LEU A 501 -5.70 -19.70 -8.54
N VAL A 502 -4.91 -20.15 -7.57
CA VAL A 502 -3.56 -19.64 -7.30
C VAL A 502 -2.56 -20.76 -7.59
N ILE A 503 -1.65 -20.51 -8.52
CA ILE A 503 -0.51 -21.39 -8.81
C ILE A 503 0.74 -20.72 -8.23
N GLY A 504 1.44 -21.35 -7.30
CA GLY A 504 2.56 -20.70 -6.63
C GLY A 504 3.44 -21.62 -5.78
N PRO A 505 4.51 -21.09 -5.15
CA PRO A 505 5.44 -21.90 -4.39
C PRO A 505 4.82 -22.35 -3.06
N THR A 506 5.30 -23.47 -2.51
CA THR A 506 4.73 -24.06 -1.29
C THR A 506 4.75 -23.10 -0.09
N ALA A 507 5.78 -22.25 0.02
CA ALA A 507 5.86 -21.25 1.08
C ALA A 507 4.74 -20.19 1.01
N LEU A 508 4.26 -19.87 -0.19
CA LEU A 508 3.12 -18.96 -0.39
C LEU A 508 1.82 -19.58 0.13
N ARG A 509 1.60 -20.88 -0.13
CA ARG A 509 0.45 -21.63 0.39
C ARG A 509 0.38 -21.55 1.91
N PHE A 510 1.47 -21.84 2.61
CA PHE A 510 1.51 -21.77 4.07
C PHE A 510 1.19 -20.38 4.60
N TRP A 511 1.70 -19.33 3.95
CA TRP A 511 1.36 -17.96 4.33
C TRP A 511 -0.13 -17.65 4.11
N LEU A 512 -0.70 -18.01 2.96
CA LEU A 512 -2.11 -17.77 2.66
C LEU A 512 -3.01 -18.51 3.65
N ASP A 513 -2.71 -19.77 3.94
CA ASP A 513 -3.47 -20.61 4.87
C ASP A 513 -3.45 -19.99 6.28
N GLU A 514 -2.29 -19.60 6.79
CA GLU A 514 -2.17 -18.95 8.10
C GLU A 514 -2.80 -17.56 8.16
N TYR A 515 -2.65 -16.76 7.10
CA TYR A 515 -3.25 -15.43 7.02
C TYR A 515 -4.78 -15.52 6.97
N SER A 516 -5.34 -16.48 6.24
CA SER A 516 -6.79 -16.67 6.10
C SER A 516 -7.49 -16.97 7.43
N VAL A 517 -6.75 -17.52 8.41
CA VAL A 517 -7.25 -17.71 9.79
C VAL A 517 -7.43 -16.36 10.51
N GLN A 518 -6.58 -15.37 10.22
CA GLN A 518 -6.66 -14.03 10.82
C GLN A 518 -7.64 -13.11 10.08
N ASP A 519 -7.76 -13.26 8.75
CA ASP A 519 -8.63 -12.44 7.91
C ASP A 519 -9.71 -13.29 7.20
N PRO A 520 -10.91 -13.40 7.79
CA PRO A 520 -12.02 -14.12 7.18
C PRO A 520 -12.44 -13.65 5.79
N THR A 521 -12.02 -12.46 5.33
CA THR A 521 -12.35 -11.97 3.98
C THR A 521 -11.53 -12.65 2.88
N VAL A 522 -10.50 -13.40 3.23
CA VAL A 522 -9.66 -14.16 2.29
C VAL A 522 -10.01 -15.66 2.31
N ARG A 523 -10.52 -16.15 3.44
CA ARG A 523 -10.85 -17.56 3.64
C ARG A 523 -11.85 -18.07 2.60
N GLY A 524 -11.53 -19.18 1.94
CA GLY A 524 -12.40 -19.83 0.96
C GLY A 524 -12.45 -19.14 -0.41
N LYS A 525 -11.70 -18.04 -0.62
CA LYS A 525 -11.70 -17.30 -1.90
C LYS A 525 -10.65 -17.77 -2.90
N TYR A 526 -9.83 -18.76 -2.56
CA TYR A 526 -8.82 -19.31 -3.45
C TYR A 526 -8.77 -20.83 -3.37
N SER A 527 -8.36 -21.44 -4.47
CA SER A 527 -7.80 -22.80 -4.52
C SER A 527 -6.31 -22.67 -4.83
N PHE A 528 -5.49 -23.61 -4.36
CA PHE A 528 -4.04 -23.52 -4.49
C PHE A 528 -3.49 -24.79 -5.14
N VAL A 529 -2.57 -24.62 -6.09
CA VAL A 529 -1.77 -25.70 -6.70
C VAL A 529 -0.32 -25.26 -6.76
N GLU A 530 0.61 -26.14 -6.38
CA GLU A 530 2.03 -25.81 -6.35
C GLU A 530 2.66 -25.74 -7.76
N ASN A 531 3.62 -24.81 -7.97
CA ASN A 531 4.32 -24.71 -9.27
C ASN A 531 4.99 -26.02 -9.69
N TYR A 532 5.52 -26.79 -8.74
CA TYR A 532 6.24 -28.04 -9.05
C TYR A 532 5.35 -29.08 -9.74
N SER A 533 4.02 -28.98 -9.59
CA SER A 533 3.06 -29.84 -10.29
C SER A 533 3.12 -29.67 -11.82
N PHE A 534 3.73 -28.57 -12.30
CA PHE A 534 3.91 -28.26 -13.71
C PHE A 534 5.39 -28.29 -14.15
N ASP A 535 6.30 -28.77 -13.29
CA ASP A 535 7.71 -29.01 -13.62
C ASP A 535 7.92 -30.51 -13.90
N GLU A 536 8.09 -30.85 -15.18
CA GLU A 536 8.32 -32.23 -15.63
C GLU A 536 9.61 -32.86 -15.09
N ASN A 537 10.54 -32.05 -14.55
CA ASN A 537 11.78 -32.53 -13.95
C ASN A 537 11.69 -32.68 -12.43
N ASP A 538 10.59 -32.26 -11.80
CA ASP A 538 10.37 -32.46 -10.37
C ASP A 538 9.79 -33.86 -10.15
N SER A 539 10.47 -34.67 -9.34
CA SER A 539 10.06 -36.05 -9.07
C SER A 539 8.66 -36.17 -8.46
N ARG A 540 8.17 -35.12 -7.78
CA ARG A 540 6.80 -35.10 -7.24
C ARG A 540 5.76 -34.95 -8.33
N SER A 541 6.11 -34.41 -9.49
CA SER A 541 5.18 -34.28 -10.62
C SER A 541 4.73 -35.63 -11.19
N GLU A 542 5.51 -36.69 -10.95
CA GLU A 542 5.20 -38.07 -11.33
C GLU A 542 4.27 -38.77 -10.33
N GLU A 543 4.04 -38.18 -9.15
CA GLU A 543 3.07 -38.70 -8.18
C GLU A 543 1.67 -38.63 -8.78
N VAL A 544 0.91 -39.74 -8.66
CA VAL A 544 -0.40 -39.89 -9.32
C VAL A 544 -1.35 -38.75 -8.99
N GLU A 545 -1.37 -38.31 -7.73
CA GLU A 545 -2.23 -37.21 -7.27
C GLU A 545 -1.82 -35.87 -7.90
N THR A 546 -0.52 -35.55 -7.86
CA THR A 546 0.03 -34.32 -8.44
C THR A 546 -0.16 -34.27 -9.95
N HIS A 547 0.10 -35.37 -10.65
CA HIS A 547 -0.10 -35.48 -12.09
C HIS A 547 -1.57 -35.30 -12.49
N SER A 548 -2.48 -35.96 -11.75
CA SER A 548 -3.91 -35.83 -11.97
C SER A 548 -4.40 -34.41 -11.69
N GLU A 549 -3.86 -33.73 -10.68
CA GLU A 549 -4.20 -32.34 -10.38
C GLU A 549 -3.73 -31.39 -11.47
N ALA A 550 -2.47 -31.51 -11.93
CA ALA A 550 -1.93 -30.70 -13.03
C ALA A 550 -2.73 -30.90 -14.33
N ALA A 551 -3.11 -32.14 -14.65
CA ALA A 551 -3.96 -32.44 -15.79
C ALA A 551 -5.35 -31.79 -15.68
N ARG A 552 -5.97 -31.85 -14.49
CA ARG A 552 -7.26 -31.19 -14.20
C ARG A 552 -7.16 -29.67 -14.34
N VAL A 553 -6.08 -29.07 -13.82
CA VAL A 553 -5.85 -27.62 -13.94
C VAL A 553 -5.66 -27.22 -15.41
N ASN A 554 -4.86 -27.94 -16.19
CA ASN A 554 -4.68 -27.65 -17.61
C ASN A 554 -6.00 -27.77 -18.39
N ALA A 555 -6.82 -28.78 -18.11
CA ALA A 555 -8.16 -28.89 -18.70
C ALA A 555 -9.05 -27.69 -18.36
N TRP A 556 -9.05 -27.26 -17.08
CA TRP A 556 -9.81 -26.10 -16.63
C TRP A 556 -9.29 -24.77 -17.23
N LEU A 557 -7.97 -24.59 -17.34
CA LEU A 557 -7.34 -23.43 -18.00
C LEU A 557 -7.72 -23.36 -19.48
N ARG A 558 -7.83 -24.51 -20.15
CA ARG A 558 -8.27 -24.58 -21.54
C ARG A 558 -9.71 -24.09 -21.69
N GLU A 559 -10.58 -24.53 -20.79
CA GLU A 559 -12.01 -24.19 -20.78
C GLU A 559 -12.30 -22.77 -20.26
N SER A 560 -11.41 -22.19 -19.46
CA SER A 560 -11.63 -20.88 -18.81
C SER A 560 -10.84 -19.73 -19.44
N LEU A 561 -9.67 -19.99 -20.01
CA LEU A 561 -8.69 -18.98 -20.43
C LEU A 561 -8.11 -19.21 -21.83
N ASN A 562 -8.57 -20.21 -22.60
CA ASN A 562 -7.94 -20.57 -23.89
C ASN A 562 -6.44 -20.91 -23.77
N ILE A 563 -6.02 -21.40 -22.60
CA ILE A 563 -4.65 -21.87 -22.34
C ILE A 563 -4.65 -23.40 -22.40
N SER A 564 -3.95 -23.98 -23.37
CA SER A 564 -3.90 -25.44 -23.54
C SER A 564 -3.01 -26.11 -22.49
N ARG A 565 -1.91 -25.46 -22.10
CA ARG A 565 -0.95 -25.97 -21.12
C ARG A 565 -0.16 -24.84 -20.48
N ILE A 566 0.14 -24.99 -19.19
CA ILE A 566 1.19 -24.23 -18.50
C ILE A 566 2.34 -25.17 -18.09
N GLU A 567 3.58 -24.73 -18.33
CA GLU A 567 4.80 -25.43 -17.93
C GLU A 567 5.60 -24.52 -16.98
N CYS A 568 5.99 -25.04 -15.82
CA CYS A 568 6.87 -24.35 -14.89
C CYS A 568 8.31 -24.82 -15.10
N VAL A 569 9.19 -23.90 -15.51
CA VAL A 569 10.61 -24.20 -15.76
C VAL A 569 11.42 -23.73 -14.56
N PRO A 570 12.13 -24.62 -13.84
CA PRO A 570 12.92 -24.21 -12.67
C PRO A 570 14.07 -23.30 -13.11
N VAL A 571 14.22 -22.17 -12.41
CA VAL A 571 15.24 -21.15 -12.70
C VAL A 571 16.15 -20.88 -11.50
N LYS A 572 17.37 -20.41 -11.77
CA LYS A 572 18.34 -20.08 -10.72
C LYS A 572 18.06 -18.69 -10.16
N HIS A 573 17.45 -18.63 -8.98
CA HIS A 573 17.24 -17.40 -8.21
C HIS A 573 17.16 -17.68 -6.70
N ALA A 574 15.94 -17.89 -6.18
CA ALA A 574 15.66 -18.35 -4.82
C ALA A 574 15.14 -19.79 -4.84
N HIS A 575 14.99 -20.42 -3.66
CA HIS A 575 14.37 -21.74 -3.57
C HIS A 575 12.93 -21.72 -4.13
N GLN A 576 12.57 -22.73 -4.95
CA GLN A 576 11.29 -22.81 -5.66
C GLN A 576 10.99 -21.56 -6.51
N SER A 577 11.95 -21.15 -7.34
CA SER A 577 11.74 -20.12 -8.36
C SER A 577 11.51 -20.75 -9.72
N TYR A 578 10.47 -20.30 -10.41
CA TYR A 578 10.07 -20.83 -11.70
C TYR A 578 9.86 -19.70 -12.71
N ALA A 579 10.14 -20.01 -13.98
CA ALA A 579 9.58 -19.32 -15.13
C ALA A 579 8.32 -20.06 -15.61
N ALA A 580 7.39 -19.38 -16.26
CA ALA A 580 6.22 -19.97 -16.88
C ALA A 580 6.35 -19.98 -18.40
N VAL A 581 5.99 -21.09 -19.05
CA VAL A 581 5.69 -21.13 -20.48
C VAL A 581 4.23 -21.50 -20.66
N VAL A 582 3.45 -20.56 -21.19
CA VAL A 582 2.02 -20.68 -21.43
C VAL A 582 1.80 -20.97 -22.91
N THR A 583 1.21 -22.11 -23.21
CA THR A 583 0.79 -22.47 -24.58
C THR A 583 -0.71 -22.25 -24.72
N PHE A 584 -1.13 -21.49 -25.72
CA PHE A 584 -2.52 -21.21 -26.03
C PHE A 584 -3.16 -22.34 -26.85
N VAL A 585 -4.48 -22.30 -27.05
CA VAL A 585 -5.22 -23.32 -27.82
C VAL A 585 -4.90 -23.33 -29.32
N ASP A 586 -4.41 -22.21 -29.86
CA ASP A 586 -3.92 -22.08 -31.23
C ASP A 586 -2.45 -22.53 -31.39
N GLY A 587 -1.79 -22.90 -30.28
CA GLY A 587 -0.39 -23.32 -30.25
C GLY A 587 0.62 -22.19 -30.05
N ALA A 588 0.18 -20.92 -30.03
CA ALA A 588 1.06 -19.80 -29.73
C ALA A 588 1.60 -19.90 -28.29
N LYS A 589 2.85 -19.46 -28.06
CA LYS A 589 3.48 -19.50 -26.74
C LYS A 589 3.86 -18.12 -26.22
N LEU A 590 3.59 -17.90 -24.94
CA LEU A 590 4.08 -16.77 -24.15
C LEU A 590 4.95 -17.31 -23.02
N ALA A 591 6.16 -16.78 -22.85
CA ALA A 591 7.03 -17.13 -21.72
C ALA A 591 7.16 -15.94 -20.76
N PHE A 592 7.17 -16.21 -19.46
CA PHE A 592 7.44 -15.24 -18.40
C PHE A 592 8.53 -15.77 -17.48
N SER A 593 9.62 -15.02 -17.32
CA SER A 593 10.82 -15.51 -16.64
C SER A 593 10.69 -15.66 -15.13
N GLY A 594 9.83 -14.86 -14.47
CA GLY A 594 10.02 -14.53 -13.06
C GLY A 594 11.40 -13.90 -12.83
N ASP A 595 11.93 -14.00 -11.62
CA ASP A 595 13.31 -13.63 -11.32
C ASP A 595 14.26 -14.78 -11.58
N CYS A 596 15.33 -14.52 -12.33
CA CYS A 596 16.25 -15.57 -12.73
C CYS A 596 17.63 -15.06 -13.16
N ARG A 597 18.63 -15.93 -13.05
CA ARG A 597 19.79 -15.90 -13.95
C ARG A 597 19.42 -16.43 -15.34
N PRO A 598 20.17 -16.06 -16.40
CA PRO A 598 19.94 -16.52 -17.76
C PRO A 598 19.84 -18.03 -17.80
N SER A 599 18.85 -18.54 -18.53
CA SER A 599 18.43 -19.94 -18.44
C SER A 599 18.23 -20.54 -19.83
N ASP A 600 19.17 -21.40 -20.23
CA ASP A 600 19.08 -22.17 -21.49
C ASP A 600 17.84 -23.08 -21.50
N LYS A 601 17.42 -23.57 -20.31
CA LYS A 601 16.19 -24.37 -20.17
C LYS A 601 14.95 -23.56 -20.50
N LEU A 602 14.91 -22.30 -20.06
CA LEU A 602 13.82 -21.39 -20.40
C LEU A 602 13.83 -21.09 -21.89
N ALA A 603 14.97 -20.76 -22.48
CA ALA A 603 15.10 -20.52 -23.91
C ALA A 603 14.61 -21.73 -24.74
N ALA A 604 15.03 -22.94 -24.37
CA ALA A 604 14.61 -24.17 -25.06
C ALA A 604 13.10 -24.43 -24.96
N LYS A 605 12.50 -24.25 -23.77
CA LYS A 605 11.05 -24.43 -23.58
C LYS A 605 10.22 -23.33 -24.27
N ALA A 606 10.73 -22.11 -24.28
CA ALA A 606 10.14 -20.95 -24.94
C ALA A 606 10.43 -20.90 -26.46
N SER A 607 11.07 -21.92 -27.04
CA SER A 607 11.39 -21.96 -28.47
C SER A 607 10.16 -21.67 -29.34
N GLY A 608 10.30 -20.65 -30.20
CA GLY A 608 9.26 -20.17 -31.11
C GLY A 608 8.14 -19.37 -30.43
N ALA A 609 8.36 -18.87 -29.21
CA ALA A 609 7.37 -18.03 -28.54
C ALA A 609 7.14 -16.73 -29.32
N PHE A 610 5.88 -16.30 -29.43
CA PHE A 610 5.62 -14.98 -30.02
C PHE A 610 6.01 -13.86 -29.04
N LEU A 611 5.95 -14.13 -27.74
CA LEU A 611 6.33 -13.17 -26.71
C LEU A 611 7.11 -13.83 -25.58
N VAL A 612 8.28 -13.28 -25.28
CA VAL A 612 9.00 -13.53 -24.03
C VAL A 612 8.94 -12.27 -23.19
N VAL A 613 8.45 -12.39 -21.96
CA VAL A 613 8.54 -11.36 -20.93
C VAL A 613 9.66 -11.74 -19.97
N HIS A 614 10.74 -10.99 -19.96
CA HIS A 614 11.97 -11.36 -19.23
C HIS A 614 12.38 -10.28 -18.22
N GLU A 615 12.83 -10.70 -17.04
CA GLU A 615 13.46 -9.80 -16.07
C GLU A 615 14.78 -9.25 -16.62
N ALA A 616 15.02 -7.96 -16.37
CA ALA A 616 16.23 -7.25 -16.76
C ALA A 616 16.64 -6.31 -15.63
N THR A 617 16.88 -6.89 -14.45
CA THR A 617 17.04 -6.14 -13.21
C THR A 617 18.22 -5.17 -13.24
N PHE A 618 19.34 -5.58 -13.84
CA PHE A 618 20.58 -4.81 -13.83
C PHE A 618 20.95 -4.26 -15.22
N GLU A 619 21.62 -3.11 -15.24
CA GLU A 619 22.34 -2.63 -16.43
C GLU A 619 23.55 -3.53 -16.71
N ASP A 620 24.02 -3.54 -17.96
CA ASP A 620 25.05 -4.48 -18.43
C ASP A 620 26.41 -4.30 -17.72
N ASP A 621 26.70 -3.09 -17.23
CA ASP A 621 27.90 -2.78 -16.45
C ASP A 621 27.89 -3.39 -15.04
N LEU A 622 26.72 -3.74 -14.51
CA LEU A 622 26.49 -4.36 -13.20
C LEU A 622 26.38 -5.89 -13.26
N THR A 623 27.06 -6.52 -14.22
CA THR A 623 27.07 -7.99 -14.38
C THR A 623 27.46 -8.73 -13.09
N LYS A 624 28.35 -8.16 -12.25
CA LYS A 624 28.74 -8.78 -10.98
C LYS A 624 27.57 -8.80 -9.99
N GLU A 625 26.94 -7.65 -9.77
CA GLU A 625 25.77 -7.50 -8.91
C GLU A 625 24.61 -8.37 -9.38
N ALA A 626 24.39 -8.48 -10.69
CA ALA A 626 23.40 -9.37 -11.29
C ALA A 626 23.66 -10.84 -10.90
N LYS A 627 24.91 -11.30 -10.97
CA LYS A 627 25.30 -12.65 -10.54
C LYS A 627 25.14 -12.86 -9.03
N ASP A 628 25.63 -11.90 -8.23
CA ASP A 628 25.62 -11.98 -6.76
C ASP A 628 24.18 -11.98 -6.19
N LYS A 629 23.27 -11.23 -6.82
CA LYS A 629 21.84 -11.16 -6.45
C LYS A 629 20.95 -12.12 -7.26
N ALA A 630 21.54 -12.94 -8.13
CA ALA A 630 20.87 -13.95 -8.96
C ALA A 630 19.74 -13.40 -9.88
N HIS A 631 20.04 -12.32 -10.61
CA HIS A 631 19.18 -11.68 -11.61
C HIS A 631 19.88 -11.50 -12.95
N CYS A 632 19.17 -11.10 -14.00
CA CYS A 632 19.76 -10.82 -15.33
C CYS A 632 20.20 -9.38 -15.51
N THR A 633 21.21 -9.19 -16.37
CA THR A 633 21.42 -7.94 -17.09
C THR A 633 20.51 -7.87 -18.33
N MET A 634 20.40 -6.71 -18.97
CA MET A 634 19.59 -6.53 -20.18
C MET A 634 20.13 -7.34 -21.36
N ALA A 635 21.44 -7.27 -21.62
CA ALA A 635 22.07 -8.03 -22.68
C ALA A 635 21.86 -9.54 -22.51
N GLU A 636 21.94 -10.03 -21.27
CA GLU A 636 21.69 -11.43 -20.96
C GLU A 636 20.22 -11.84 -21.17
N ALA A 637 19.26 -11.00 -20.79
CA ALA A 637 17.83 -11.23 -21.04
C ALA A 637 17.51 -11.23 -22.55
N ILE A 638 18.11 -10.31 -23.31
CA ILE A 638 17.99 -10.26 -24.77
C ILE A 638 18.55 -11.52 -25.42
N GLU A 639 19.68 -12.02 -24.94
CA GLU A 639 20.27 -13.25 -25.46
C GLU A 639 19.37 -14.47 -25.23
N VAL A 640 18.73 -14.60 -24.06
CA VAL A 640 17.73 -15.65 -23.80
C VAL A 640 16.55 -15.55 -24.79
N GLY A 641 16.06 -14.33 -25.07
CA GLY A 641 15.02 -14.11 -26.06
C GLY A 641 15.43 -14.53 -27.48
N ARG A 642 16.67 -14.21 -27.89
CA ARG A 642 17.22 -14.64 -29.18
C ARG A 642 17.36 -16.15 -29.28
N GLN A 643 17.86 -16.81 -28.24
CA GLN A 643 17.98 -18.27 -28.20
C GLN A 643 16.62 -18.98 -28.26
N ALA A 644 15.58 -18.35 -27.70
CA ALA A 644 14.20 -18.84 -27.83
C ALA A 644 13.60 -18.63 -29.23
N ASN A 645 14.32 -17.96 -30.15
CA ASN A 645 13.78 -17.47 -31.41
C ASN A 645 12.43 -16.74 -31.21
N ALA A 646 12.40 -15.83 -30.25
CA ALA A 646 11.17 -15.12 -29.90
C ALA A 646 10.85 -14.05 -30.95
N ARG A 647 9.56 -13.89 -31.27
CA ARG A 647 9.12 -12.80 -32.17
C ARG A 647 9.24 -11.43 -31.49
N HIS A 648 8.84 -11.36 -30.23
CA HIS A 648 8.88 -10.15 -29.40
C HIS A 648 9.49 -10.44 -28.03
N LEU A 649 10.24 -9.48 -27.50
CA LEU A 649 10.81 -9.50 -26.15
C LEU A 649 10.39 -8.25 -25.38
N LEU A 650 9.74 -8.44 -24.23
CA LEU A 650 9.41 -7.38 -23.29
C LEU A 650 10.26 -7.52 -22.02
N LEU A 651 11.12 -6.52 -21.78
CA LEU A 651 11.96 -6.45 -20.58
C LEU A 651 11.18 -5.81 -19.43
N THR A 652 11.34 -6.32 -18.20
CA THR A 652 10.65 -5.82 -17.00
C THR A 652 11.49 -6.05 -15.75
N HIS A 653 10.89 -5.80 -14.57
CA HIS A 653 11.51 -6.03 -13.26
C HIS A 653 12.83 -5.25 -13.09
N PHE A 654 12.81 -3.97 -13.43
CA PHE A 654 14.00 -3.12 -13.41
C PHE A 654 14.40 -2.72 -11.98
N SER A 655 15.71 -2.65 -11.73
CA SER A 655 16.22 -2.11 -10.47
C SER A 655 15.82 -0.65 -10.29
N GLN A 656 15.30 -0.34 -9.11
CA GLN A 656 14.92 1.02 -8.72
C GLN A 656 16.12 1.96 -8.46
N ARG A 657 17.36 1.48 -8.64
CA ARG A 657 18.55 2.34 -8.62
C ARG A 657 18.51 3.36 -9.75
N TYR A 658 17.84 3.01 -10.85
CA TYR A 658 17.80 3.80 -12.07
C TYR A 658 16.37 4.31 -12.27
N PRO A 659 16.11 5.62 -12.02
CA PRO A 659 14.81 6.20 -12.37
C PRO A 659 14.62 6.26 -13.89
N LYS A 660 15.73 6.33 -14.64
CA LYS A 660 15.77 6.37 -16.10
C LYS A 660 15.29 5.06 -16.69
N MET A 661 14.72 5.14 -17.89
CA MET A 661 14.56 3.96 -18.70
C MET A 661 15.94 3.44 -19.10
N ALA A 662 16.09 2.12 -19.09
CA ALA A 662 17.24 1.44 -19.60
C ALA A 662 17.55 1.91 -21.04
N VAL A 663 18.68 2.57 -21.25
CA VAL A 663 19.12 2.92 -22.60
C VAL A 663 19.59 1.63 -23.26
N MET A 664 18.79 1.10 -24.19
CA MET A 664 19.27 0.03 -25.06
C MET A 664 20.44 0.61 -25.86
N SER A 665 21.65 0.05 -25.69
CA SER A 665 22.75 0.42 -26.55
C SER A 665 22.35 0.04 -27.98
N ASN A 666 22.50 0.98 -28.92
CA ASN A 666 22.21 0.78 -30.35
C ASN A 666 23.13 -0.26 -31.03
N SER A 667 23.74 -1.19 -30.30
CA SER A 667 24.44 -2.35 -30.85
C SER A 667 23.48 -3.45 -31.29
N THR A 668 22.41 -3.06 -31.99
CA THR A 668 21.55 -3.95 -32.80
C THR A 668 21.95 -3.93 -34.28
N GLY A 669 23.06 -3.28 -34.63
CA GLY A 669 23.74 -3.44 -35.92
C GLY A 669 24.71 -4.61 -35.88
N ASP A 670 24.61 -5.48 -36.88
CA ASP A 670 25.54 -6.55 -37.25
C ASP A 670 25.50 -7.86 -36.44
N CYS A 671 24.45 -8.65 -36.67
CA CYS A 671 24.55 -10.12 -36.81
C CYS A 671 23.25 -10.67 -37.46
N ALA A 672 22.87 -10.17 -38.63
CA ALA A 672 21.86 -10.82 -39.46
C ALA A 672 22.51 -11.99 -40.23
N VAL A 673 22.36 -13.21 -39.71
CA VAL A 673 22.61 -14.44 -40.47
C VAL A 673 21.25 -15.10 -40.70
N GLY A 674 20.61 -14.79 -41.83
CA GLY A 674 19.35 -15.40 -42.26
C GLY A 674 18.24 -14.40 -42.59
N ASP A 675 17.31 -14.83 -43.45
CA ASP A 675 16.15 -14.11 -43.98
C ASP A 675 15.03 -13.87 -42.94
N GLU A 676 15.31 -14.00 -41.64
CA GLU A 676 14.33 -13.85 -40.55
C GLU A 676 14.25 -12.40 -40.06
N ALA A 677 13.02 -11.92 -39.84
CA ALA A 677 12.78 -10.57 -39.32
C ALA A 677 13.38 -10.43 -37.91
N PRO A 678 14.03 -9.29 -37.58
CA PRO A 678 14.69 -9.11 -36.28
C PRO A 678 13.67 -9.12 -35.12
N MET A 679 14.01 -9.80 -34.02
CA MET A 679 13.26 -9.79 -32.77
C MET A 679 13.10 -8.34 -32.26
N GLU A 680 11.87 -7.92 -31.99
CA GLU A 680 11.58 -6.60 -31.43
C GLU A 680 11.74 -6.61 -29.91
N VAL A 681 12.47 -5.63 -29.37
CA VAL A 681 12.74 -5.50 -27.93
C VAL A 681 12.10 -4.22 -27.41
N LEU A 682 11.29 -4.36 -26.37
CA LEU A 682 10.63 -3.25 -25.68
C LEU A 682 10.91 -3.32 -24.18
N ALA A 683 11.01 -2.18 -23.50
CA ALA A 683 11.04 -2.12 -22.05
C ALA A 683 9.65 -1.78 -21.52
N ALA A 684 9.18 -2.55 -20.54
CA ALA A 684 7.91 -2.31 -19.91
C ALA A 684 7.94 -1.05 -19.03
N ILE A 685 6.82 -0.33 -19.04
CA ILE A 685 6.53 0.78 -18.15
C ILE A 685 5.21 0.47 -17.47
N ASP A 686 5.05 0.90 -16.22
CA ASP A 686 3.78 0.78 -15.51
C ASP A 686 2.64 1.34 -16.38
N MET A 687 1.54 0.59 -16.44
CA MET A 687 0.35 0.85 -17.26
C MET A 687 0.52 0.66 -18.77
N LEU A 688 1.66 0.18 -19.26
CA LEU A 688 1.79 -0.29 -20.64
C LEU A 688 0.82 -1.45 -20.87
N SER A 689 -0.10 -1.31 -21.82
CA SER A 689 -1.17 -2.26 -22.14
C SER A 689 -1.22 -2.50 -23.64
N LEU A 690 -0.68 -3.63 -24.08
CA LEU A 690 -0.58 -3.98 -25.50
C LEU A 690 -1.46 -5.18 -25.82
N ARG A 691 -2.22 -5.10 -26.92
CA ARG A 691 -2.78 -6.31 -27.54
C ARG A 691 -1.65 -7.11 -28.17
N PHE A 692 -1.78 -8.43 -28.24
CA PHE A 692 -0.77 -9.29 -28.87
C PHE A 692 -0.51 -8.90 -30.34
N ARG A 693 -1.55 -8.46 -31.04
CA ARG A 693 -1.46 -7.98 -32.44
C ARG A 693 -0.82 -6.60 -32.60
N GLU A 694 -0.61 -5.90 -31.49
CA GLU A 694 -0.11 -4.52 -31.41
C GLU A 694 1.22 -4.46 -30.66
N LEU A 695 1.97 -5.55 -30.57
CA LEU A 695 3.27 -5.57 -29.88
C LEU A 695 4.33 -4.73 -30.60
N ARG A 696 4.18 -4.50 -31.90
CA ARG A 696 5.05 -3.61 -32.68
C ARG A 696 4.70 -2.15 -32.40
N GLN A 697 5.60 -1.41 -31.76
CA GLN A 697 5.36 -0.03 -31.32
C GLN A 697 6.49 0.91 -31.78
N PRO A 698 6.41 1.45 -33.01
CA PRO A 698 7.45 2.30 -33.58
C PRO A 698 7.70 3.53 -32.72
N ASN A 699 8.97 3.87 -32.52
CA ASN A 699 9.43 5.05 -31.77
C ASN A 699 8.99 5.11 -30.29
N MET A 700 8.29 4.09 -29.77
CA MET A 700 7.84 4.09 -28.37
C MET A 700 9.01 4.17 -27.40
N MET A 701 10.03 3.34 -27.61
CA MET A 701 11.22 3.34 -26.77
C MET A 701 12.01 4.65 -26.84
N GLU A 702 12.08 5.28 -28.00
CA GLU A 702 12.74 6.58 -28.16
C GLU A 702 12.01 7.68 -27.36
N VAL A 703 10.67 7.78 -27.54
CA VAL A 703 9.85 8.76 -26.85
C VAL A 703 9.86 8.54 -25.34
N CYS A 704 9.67 7.29 -24.89
CA CYS A 704 9.71 6.96 -23.47
C CYS A 704 11.05 7.34 -22.84
N THR A 705 12.18 7.15 -23.56
CA THR A 705 13.51 7.56 -23.07
C THR A 705 13.57 9.07 -22.90
N GLN A 706 13.12 9.83 -23.90
CA GLN A 706 13.13 11.30 -23.86
C GLN A 706 12.31 11.84 -22.68
N LEU A 707 11.07 11.37 -22.51
CA LEU A 707 10.18 11.83 -21.43
C LEU A 707 10.76 11.53 -20.04
N MET A 708 11.30 10.32 -19.84
CA MET A 708 11.89 9.94 -18.55
C MET A 708 13.23 10.63 -18.26
N THR A 709 13.85 11.31 -19.24
CA THR A 709 15.06 12.12 -19.04
C THR A 709 14.79 13.60 -18.80
N GLN A 710 13.66 14.14 -19.28
CA GLN A 710 13.32 15.57 -19.16
C GLN A 710 12.84 15.97 -17.77
N ASP A 711 12.03 15.13 -17.10
CA ASP A 711 11.50 15.40 -15.76
C ASP A 711 12.61 15.58 -14.69
N ASP A 712 13.80 15.00 -14.89
CA ASP A 712 14.95 15.10 -13.96
C ASP A 712 15.71 16.44 -14.09
N GLU A 713 15.65 17.13 -15.25
CA GLU A 713 16.29 18.43 -15.44
C GLU A 713 15.50 19.56 -14.78
N GLU A 714 14.17 19.44 -14.72
CA GLU A 714 13.26 20.42 -14.10
C GLU A 714 13.23 20.33 -12.56
N GLU A 715 13.50 19.16 -11.96
CA GLU A 715 13.55 18.98 -10.49
C GLU A 715 14.85 19.48 -9.82
N GLY A 716 15.81 19.99 -10.60
CA GLY A 716 17.09 20.47 -10.09
C GLY A 716 17.99 19.30 -9.66
N GLY A 717 19.03 19.01 -10.45
CA GLY A 717 19.89 17.83 -10.33
C GLY A 717 20.53 17.53 -8.95
N ALA A 718 20.45 18.45 -7.98
CA ALA A 718 20.94 18.24 -6.62
C ALA A 718 20.17 17.15 -5.85
N ASP A 719 18.85 17.00 -6.03
CA ASP A 719 18.03 16.07 -5.25
C ASP A 719 18.07 14.62 -5.81
N ALA A 720 18.15 14.46 -7.13
CA ALA A 720 18.40 13.18 -7.78
C ALA A 720 19.80 12.65 -7.43
N GLU A 721 20.83 13.51 -7.47
CA GLU A 721 22.17 13.16 -7.01
C GLU A 721 22.21 12.81 -5.52
N ALA A 722 21.49 13.55 -4.66
CA ALA A 722 21.45 13.26 -3.22
C ALA A 722 20.73 11.95 -2.91
N SER A 723 19.64 11.62 -3.61
CA SER A 723 18.93 10.35 -3.49
C SER A 723 19.79 9.17 -3.97
N HIS A 724 20.42 9.33 -5.15
CA HIS A 724 21.32 8.34 -5.72
C HIS A 724 22.54 8.09 -4.81
N LYS A 725 23.14 9.16 -4.27
CA LYS A 725 24.26 9.10 -3.32
C LYS A 725 23.85 8.43 -2.00
N ALA A 726 22.69 8.77 -1.45
CA ALA A 726 22.18 8.13 -0.23
C ALA A 726 21.89 6.63 -0.43
N GLN A 727 21.45 6.24 -1.63
CA GLN A 727 21.21 4.83 -1.98
C GLN A 727 22.52 4.08 -2.23
N GLN A 728 23.50 4.69 -2.90
CA GLN A 728 24.85 4.16 -3.04
C GLN A 728 25.53 3.97 -1.68
N GLU A 729 25.47 4.96 -0.78
CA GLU A 729 26.00 4.85 0.59
C GLU A 729 25.32 3.72 1.38
N ARG A 730 24.02 3.51 1.18
CA ARG A 730 23.27 2.42 1.83
C ARG A 730 23.74 1.05 1.33
N GLU A 731 24.04 0.92 0.04
CA GLU A 731 24.52 -0.33 -0.56
C GLU A 731 26.01 -0.58 -0.29
N GLU A 732 26.86 0.45 -0.26
CA GLU A 732 28.24 0.34 0.23
C GLU A 732 28.26 -0.15 1.68
N ARG A 733 27.38 0.37 2.54
CA ARG A 733 27.22 -0.14 3.92
C ARG A 733 26.74 -1.59 3.95
N LYS A 734 25.86 -2.01 3.03
CA LYS A 734 25.45 -3.42 2.90
C LYS A 734 26.61 -4.30 2.44
N LYS A 735 27.43 -3.82 1.49
CA LYS A 735 28.62 -4.49 0.96
C LYS A 735 29.69 -4.66 2.04
N GLN A 736 29.95 -3.61 2.83
CA GLN A 736 30.87 -3.63 3.96
C GLN A 736 30.44 -4.68 5.00
N LYS A 737 29.16 -4.70 5.37
CA LYS A 737 28.61 -5.69 6.31
C LYS A 737 28.62 -7.13 5.77
N SER A 738 28.45 -7.30 4.45
CA SER A 738 28.56 -8.63 3.81
C SER A 738 30.00 -9.14 3.84
N ILE A 739 30.98 -8.27 3.58
CA ILE A 739 32.41 -8.59 3.67
C ILE A 739 32.82 -8.92 5.12
N GLU A 740 32.30 -8.18 6.11
CA GLU A 740 32.53 -8.48 7.53
C GLU A 740 31.96 -9.85 7.93
N ARG A 741 30.84 -10.27 7.35
CA ARG A 741 30.24 -11.60 7.58
C ARG A 741 30.97 -12.73 6.87
N GLY A 742 31.47 -12.50 5.66
CA GLY A 742 32.27 -13.47 4.91
C GLY A 742 33.61 -13.80 5.56
N ASN A 743 34.15 -12.88 6.39
CA ASN A 743 35.37 -13.11 7.16
C ASN A 743 35.13 -13.80 8.52
N GLN A 744 33.88 -14.11 8.88
CA GLN A 744 33.51 -14.80 10.13
C GLN A 744 32.88 -16.19 9.94
N GLN A 745 32.86 -16.72 8.70
CA GLN A 745 32.43 -18.09 8.40
C GLN A 745 33.58 -19.01 8.04
#